data_AF-A0A2G6VYL5-F1
#
_entry.id   AF-A0A2G6VYL5-F1
#
_cell.length_a   1.000
_cell.length_b   1.000
_cell.length_c   1.000
_cell.angle_alpha   90.00
_cell.angle_beta   90.00
_cell.angle_gamma   90.00
#
_symmetry.space_group_name_H-M   'P 1'
#
loop_
_entity.id
_entity.type
_entity.pdbx_description
1 polymer ?
#
loop_
_entity_poly.entity_id
_entity_poly.type
_entity_poly.pdbx_seq_one_letter_code
_entity_poly.pdbx_strand_id
1 'polypeptide(L)'
;MSSLKKHSRLYFLSILITLFVAENVNAQLKKVTLPDSLFSTYYHQRVSHFRTLPKTNNDIIFLGNSITDGAEWSELFSDSRIKNRGISGDISTGVLNRIDEIAFRKPAKVFLMIGTNDLSRNTSTDSIFKNITRVVSYLKQESPSTKLYVQSVLPVNNVYKKFDGHTSKGEQIKLLNTKLKQNATTFHYTYIDLHTPFSDTNGKLAKHLTNDGLHLKGDGYLVWKHLVYPYVFDLESKPSLLPKPQQLKWNNGSFPLSSLTTILVDDSALLKEALVLKETMEQKGLEVKLADKVSGNGKYIQLRLGNVTAPQNQSEAYHLKTTTDKIVLTANTPQGIYSGIQTLLQLMHDNVFVDTSEITDWPAFAWRGFMVDAGRNYQSIKLLKQQIDVMAAYKLNIFHFHPTEDIAWRLQSKLYPQLTDPEYMLRDKGEYYTENDLKELINYCKERYITLVPEIDMPGHSAAFKRAMGVDMQSDAGLEIVKNIIKEFCTTYDVPYLHLGADEVKITNQKFLPEVIALTESLGKKVIGWEPGGNFSDGVIRQLWMEGATKVSKSKNIKYLDSRHLYLNHMDPLESVVTIFNRQICNLTEGNENALGGIVCVWNDRVVANEDDVMTMNPVYPGMLTFAERSWRGGGYAGWTATIGEPETERANAFAEFENRLLDQKKLYFKGLDFNYVKQADLVWDIYGPFDNKGDLTKTFAPEKIKFNTSKEKPMYKATGGTLVMRHWWAPQISGIIEQPQENTTWYAQTQIWSDEDKEQEFWIGFNNLSRSMNTDSPNAGTWNNLNSLVWVNNQLISPPLWKHPNQKGNLEIPLIDEGYEFREPTKISLKKGWNMVKVKLPVASFKGLNWQNPVKWMFTFVELRK
;
A
#
# COMPACT_ATOMS: atom_id res chain seq x y z
N MET A 1 -75.62 16.41 -44.29
CA MET A 1 -75.75 16.69 -45.75
C MET A 1 -74.82 17.84 -46.10
N SER A 2 -73.90 17.60 -47.05
CA SER A 2 -73.21 18.52 -47.98
C SER A 2 -72.77 19.92 -47.50
N SER A 3 -71.44 20.20 -47.49
CA SER A 3 -70.72 20.99 -48.53
C SER A 3 -70.60 22.49 -48.18
N LEU A 4 -69.51 23.25 -48.33
CA LEU A 4 -68.08 23.10 -48.69
C LEU A 4 -67.43 24.52 -48.57
N LYS A 5 -66.09 24.56 -48.39
CA LYS A 5 -65.13 25.68 -48.68
C LYS A 5 -65.10 26.85 -47.66
N LYS A 6 -63.98 27.48 -47.27
CA LYS A 6 -62.59 27.58 -47.79
C LYS A 6 -61.69 28.28 -46.73
N HIS A 7 -60.42 27.85 -46.62
CA HIS A 7 -59.20 28.58 -46.17
C HIS A 7 -59.12 29.06 -44.70
N SER A 8 -58.03 28.98 -43.93
CA SER A 8 -56.61 28.63 -44.16
C SER A 8 -55.85 28.60 -42.82
N ARG A 9 -54.67 27.96 -42.82
CA ARG A 9 -53.50 28.13 -41.93
C ARG A 9 -53.36 27.29 -40.64
N LEU A 10 -52.11 26.84 -40.50
CA LEU A 10 -51.42 26.17 -39.39
C LEU A 10 -51.79 24.71 -39.10
N TYR A 11 -50.97 23.78 -39.62
CA TYR A 11 -50.40 22.63 -38.89
C TYR A 11 -49.35 21.98 -39.80
N PHE A 12 -48.06 22.13 -39.48
CA PHE A 12 -46.99 21.13 -39.73
C PHE A 12 -45.68 21.67 -39.13
N LEU A 13 -45.42 21.27 -37.88
CA LEU A 13 -44.12 21.23 -37.21
C LEU A 13 -44.24 19.98 -36.34
N SER A 14 -43.40 18.94 -36.46
CA SER A 14 -42.06 18.78 -35.85
C SER A 14 -42.18 17.42 -35.13
N ILE A 15 -41.38 16.36 -35.31
CA ILE A 15 -39.94 16.20 -35.45
C ILE A 15 -39.75 14.71 -35.83
N LEU A 16 -39.10 14.42 -36.96
CA LEU A 16 -38.39 13.14 -37.13
C LEU A 16 -36.94 13.41 -36.71
N ILE A 17 -36.58 13.06 -35.47
CA ILE A 17 -35.16 12.94 -35.09
C ILE A 17 -34.64 11.72 -35.84
N THR A 18 -33.90 11.99 -36.91
CA THR A 18 -33.06 11.02 -37.60
C THR A 18 -31.94 10.65 -36.64
N LEU A 19 -31.99 9.42 -36.12
CA LEU A 19 -30.85 8.76 -35.49
C LEU A 19 -29.76 8.60 -36.56
N PHE A 20 -28.86 9.58 -36.66
CA PHE A 20 -27.54 9.38 -37.24
C PHE A 20 -26.75 8.50 -36.26
N VAL A 21 -26.95 7.19 -36.35
CA VAL A 21 -25.90 6.24 -35.97
C VAL A 21 -24.84 6.38 -37.06
N ALA A 22 -23.86 7.24 -36.82
CA ALA A 22 -22.62 7.19 -37.58
C ALA A 22 -21.97 5.83 -37.26
N GLU A 23 -22.23 4.83 -38.09
CA GLU A 23 -21.35 3.70 -38.23
C GLU A 23 -19.99 4.23 -38.69
N ASN A 24 -19.13 4.55 -37.73
CA ASN A 24 -17.71 4.65 -38.01
C ASN A 24 -17.25 3.25 -38.41
N VAL A 25 -17.27 2.99 -39.72
CA VAL A 25 -16.45 1.95 -40.33
C VAL A 25 -15.00 2.35 -40.03
N ASN A 26 -14.48 1.92 -38.88
CA ASN A 26 -13.07 2.01 -38.57
C ASN A 26 -12.33 1.15 -39.59
N ALA A 27 -11.85 1.77 -40.67
CA ALA A 27 -10.97 1.11 -41.61
C ALA A 27 -9.76 0.56 -40.83
N GLN A 28 -9.59 -0.77 -40.82
CA GLN A 28 -8.47 -1.42 -40.14
C GLN A 28 -7.16 -0.82 -40.66
N LEU A 29 -6.36 -0.25 -39.76
CA LEU A 29 -5.05 0.31 -40.12
C LEU A 29 -4.18 -0.84 -40.62
N LYS A 30 -3.93 -0.86 -41.93
CA LYS A 30 -3.00 -1.81 -42.53
C LYS A 30 -1.57 -1.41 -42.21
N LYS A 31 -0.75 -2.43 -41.94
CA LYS A 31 0.70 -2.30 -41.83
C LYS A 31 1.25 -1.61 -43.09
N VAL A 32 2.20 -0.71 -42.90
CA VAL A 32 2.97 -0.13 -44.00
C VAL A 32 4.15 -1.06 -44.27
N THR A 33 4.24 -1.60 -45.49
CA THR A 33 5.42 -2.34 -45.95
C THR A 33 6.17 -1.46 -46.95
N LEU A 34 7.49 -1.35 -46.77
CA LEU A 34 8.34 -0.50 -47.59
C LEU A 34 9.46 -1.30 -48.24
N PRO A 35 10.01 -0.82 -49.38
CA PRO A 35 11.14 -1.49 -50.02
C PRO A 35 12.34 -1.62 -49.09
N ASP A 36 12.96 -2.80 -49.07
CA ASP A 36 14.12 -3.10 -48.22
C ASP A 36 15.32 -2.18 -48.47
N SER A 37 15.41 -1.59 -49.67
CA SER A 37 16.45 -0.62 -50.05
C SER A 37 16.43 0.68 -49.25
N LEU A 38 15.35 0.97 -48.53
CA LEU A 38 15.23 2.15 -47.67
C LEU A 38 15.91 1.98 -46.30
N PHE A 39 16.30 0.76 -45.95
CA PHE A 39 16.82 0.42 -44.61
C PHE A 39 18.26 -0.08 -44.67
N SER A 40 19.01 0.17 -43.59
CA SER A 40 20.41 -0.24 -43.50
C SER A 40 20.55 -1.75 -43.28
N THR A 41 21.73 -2.30 -43.59
CA THR A 41 22.06 -3.70 -43.25
C THR A 41 21.87 -3.98 -41.75
N TYR A 42 22.23 -3.02 -40.89
CA TYR A 42 22.03 -3.14 -39.45
C TYR A 42 20.54 -3.18 -39.05
N TYR A 43 19.68 -2.41 -39.71
CA TYR A 43 18.23 -2.51 -39.50
C TYR A 43 17.72 -3.92 -39.80
N HIS A 44 18.10 -4.49 -40.95
CA HIS A 44 17.68 -5.84 -41.34
C HIS A 44 18.18 -6.90 -40.37
N GLN A 45 19.43 -6.79 -39.91
CA GLN A 45 20.00 -7.67 -38.89
C GLN A 45 19.21 -7.60 -37.58
N ARG A 46 18.90 -6.38 -37.09
CA ARG A 46 18.17 -6.20 -35.83
C ARG A 46 16.72 -6.66 -35.93
N VAL A 47 16.02 -6.35 -37.02
CA VAL A 47 14.64 -6.82 -37.23
C VAL A 47 14.58 -8.35 -37.33
N SER A 48 15.52 -8.96 -38.07
CA SER A 48 15.65 -10.42 -38.12
C SER A 48 15.83 -10.99 -36.71
N HIS A 49 16.78 -10.45 -35.94
CA HIS A 49 17.04 -10.91 -34.58
C HIS A 49 15.82 -10.75 -33.66
N PHE A 50 15.18 -9.58 -33.63
CA PHE A 50 13.99 -9.35 -32.80
C PHE A 50 12.85 -10.33 -33.10
N ARG A 51 12.65 -10.68 -34.38
CA ARG A 51 11.67 -11.68 -34.79
C ARG A 51 12.03 -13.11 -34.37
N THR A 52 13.31 -13.41 -34.15
CA THR A 52 13.76 -14.73 -33.64
C THR A 52 13.70 -14.83 -32.12
N LEU A 53 13.66 -13.70 -31.39
CA LEU A 53 13.63 -13.70 -29.93
C LEU A 53 12.26 -14.16 -29.41
N PRO A 54 12.22 -15.00 -28.35
CA PRO A 54 10.97 -15.47 -27.79
C PRO A 54 10.13 -14.31 -27.26
N LYS A 55 8.81 -14.47 -27.37
CA LYS A 55 7.84 -13.61 -26.70
C LYS A 55 7.80 -13.97 -25.21
N THR A 56 7.84 -12.96 -24.35
CA THR A 56 7.63 -13.10 -22.90
C THR A 56 6.38 -12.32 -22.47
N ASN A 57 5.80 -12.69 -21.32
CA ASN A 57 4.61 -12.03 -20.79
C ASN A 57 4.98 -10.69 -20.13
N ASN A 58 4.08 -9.71 -20.24
CA ASN A 58 4.22 -8.38 -19.63
C ASN A 58 5.50 -7.62 -20.06
N ASP A 59 5.95 -7.80 -21.30
CA ASP A 59 7.08 -7.07 -21.88
C ASP A 59 6.86 -5.54 -21.76
N ILE A 60 7.92 -4.82 -21.39
CA ILE A 60 8.00 -3.36 -21.41
C ILE A 60 8.98 -2.97 -22.52
N ILE A 61 8.51 -2.35 -23.59
CA ILE A 61 9.33 -2.14 -24.79
C ILE A 61 9.81 -0.70 -24.87
N PHE A 62 11.13 -0.52 -24.97
CA PHE A 62 11.75 0.75 -25.36
C PHE A 62 12.00 0.74 -26.87
N LEU A 63 11.21 1.51 -27.63
CA LEU A 63 11.18 1.53 -29.09
C LEU A 63 11.75 2.85 -29.62
N GLY A 64 12.76 2.77 -30.49
CA GLY A 64 13.38 3.98 -31.02
C GLY A 64 14.56 3.75 -31.96
N ASN A 65 15.47 4.72 -31.99
CA ASN A 65 16.64 4.76 -32.87
C ASN A 65 17.95 4.40 -32.14
N SER A 66 19.10 4.90 -32.62
CA SER A 66 20.43 4.69 -32.02
C SER A 66 20.51 5.10 -30.55
N ILE A 67 19.80 6.15 -30.14
CA ILE A 67 19.84 6.64 -28.76
C ILE A 67 19.14 5.62 -27.84
N THR A 68 18.05 4.99 -28.31
CA THR A 68 17.39 3.89 -27.60
C THR A 68 18.21 2.59 -27.67
N ASP A 69 18.82 2.30 -28.83
CA ASP A 69 19.64 1.09 -29.06
C ASP A 69 20.85 1.05 -28.13
N GLY A 70 21.48 2.20 -27.85
CA GLY A 70 22.71 2.30 -27.06
C GLY A 70 22.59 2.08 -25.54
N ALA A 71 21.40 1.78 -25.01
CA ALA A 71 21.20 1.55 -23.58
C ALA A 71 20.95 0.08 -23.23
N GLU A 72 21.58 -0.36 -22.14
CA GLU A 72 21.33 -1.65 -21.50
C GLU A 72 20.11 -1.56 -20.57
N TRP A 73 18.91 -1.35 -21.15
CA TRP A 73 17.69 -1.01 -20.40
C TRP A 73 17.31 -2.03 -19.32
N SER A 74 17.51 -3.33 -19.58
CA SER A 74 17.14 -4.36 -18.60
C SER A 74 18.06 -4.34 -17.38
N GLU A 75 19.36 -4.14 -17.58
CA GLU A 75 20.35 -4.02 -16.49
C GLU A 75 20.15 -2.71 -15.72
N LEU A 76 19.95 -1.60 -16.44
CA LEU A 76 19.75 -0.27 -15.88
C LEU A 76 18.56 -0.20 -14.90
N PHE A 77 17.51 -0.97 -15.16
CA PHE A 77 16.33 -1.08 -14.30
C PHE A 77 16.32 -2.33 -13.42
N SER A 78 17.28 -3.25 -13.61
CA SER A 78 17.28 -4.58 -12.99
C SER A 78 15.95 -5.32 -13.19
N ASP A 79 15.38 -5.22 -14.40
CA ASP A 79 14.09 -5.81 -14.76
C ASP A 79 14.17 -6.50 -16.14
N SER A 80 14.04 -7.82 -16.13
CA SER A 80 14.12 -8.66 -17.34
C SER A 80 12.92 -8.50 -18.28
N ARG A 81 11.82 -7.90 -17.84
CA ARG A 81 10.66 -7.57 -18.69
C ARG A 81 10.97 -6.46 -19.68
N ILE A 82 11.96 -5.61 -19.39
CA ILE A 82 12.30 -4.47 -20.23
C ILE A 82 13.10 -4.94 -21.45
N LYS A 83 12.58 -4.67 -22.65
CA LYS A 83 13.16 -5.08 -23.93
C LYS A 83 13.61 -3.87 -24.73
N ASN A 84 14.89 -3.87 -25.13
CA ASN A 84 15.41 -2.89 -26.07
C ASN A 84 14.93 -3.24 -27.49
N ARG A 85 14.24 -2.31 -28.14
CA ARG A 85 13.81 -2.36 -29.55
C ARG A 85 14.27 -1.10 -30.31
N GLY A 86 15.36 -0.49 -29.85
CA GLY A 86 16.11 0.52 -30.59
C GLY A 86 16.83 -0.08 -31.79
N ILE A 87 16.96 0.70 -32.86
CA ILE A 87 17.81 0.36 -34.01
C ILE A 87 18.60 1.59 -34.42
N SER A 88 19.94 1.50 -34.43
CA SER A 88 20.80 2.56 -34.92
C SER A 88 20.45 3.03 -36.33
N GLY A 89 20.31 4.35 -36.51
CA GLY A 89 19.94 4.99 -37.77
C GLY A 89 18.46 4.88 -38.18
N ASP A 90 17.61 4.23 -37.37
CA ASP A 90 16.18 4.04 -37.66
C ASP A 90 15.42 5.38 -37.69
N ILE A 91 14.35 5.41 -38.46
CA ILE A 91 13.46 6.56 -38.68
C ILE A 91 12.02 6.18 -38.35
N SER A 92 11.13 7.16 -38.19
CA SER A 92 9.72 6.91 -37.87
C SER A 92 9.04 5.93 -38.84
N THR A 93 9.42 5.99 -40.12
CA THR A 93 8.93 5.06 -41.15
C THR A 93 9.49 3.63 -41.02
N GLY A 94 10.71 3.47 -40.51
CA GLY A 94 11.30 2.15 -40.26
C GLY A 94 10.68 1.46 -39.05
N VAL A 95 10.29 2.23 -38.02
CA VAL A 95 9.45 1.74 -36.93
C VAL A 95 8.10 1.24 -37.45
N LEU A 96 7.43 2.01 -38.33
CA LEU A 96 6.18 1.58 -38.98
C LEU A 96 6.35 0.28 -39.78
N ASN A 97 7.48 0.09 -40.46
CA ASN A 97 7.73 -1.10 -41.27
C ASN A 97 7.90 -2.38 -40.45
N ARG A 98 8.32 -2.27 -39.18
CA ARG A 98 8.50 -3.41 -38.25
C ARG A 98 7.48 -3.46 -37.11
N ILE A 99 6.44 -2.63 -37.15
CA ILE A 99 5.53 -2.45 -36.01
C ILE A 99 4.74 -3.71 -35.65
N ASP A 100 4.56 -4.61 -36.62
CA ASP A 100 3.94 -5.92 -36.44
C ASP A 100 4.70 -6.80 -35.45
N GLU A 101 6.04 -6.74 -35.44
CA GLU A 101 6.85 -7.46 -34.46
C GLU A 101 6.54 -6.99 -33.04
N ILE A 102 6.32 -5.69 -32.85
CA ILE A 102 5.98 -5.11 -31.54
C ILE A 102 4.53 -5.48 -31.17
N ALA A 103 3.59 -5.31 -32.08
CA ALA A 103 2.17 -5.59 -31.86
C ALA A 103 1.92 -7.08 -31.53
N PHE A 104 2.57 -7.98 -32.25
CA PHE A 104 2.48 -9.43 -32.02
C PHE A 104 2.86 -9.84 -30.59
N ARG A 105 3.78 -9.12 -29.96
CA ARG A 105 4.21 -9.37 -28.59
C ARG A 105 3.15 -9.02 -27.56
N LYS A 106 2.19 -8.14 -27.87
CA LYS A 106 1.21 -7.60 -26.92
C LYS A 106 1.88 -7.13 -25.60
N PRO A 107 2.83 -6.18 -25.68
CA PRO A 107 3.55 -5.71 -24.50
C PRO A 107 2.60 -5.02 -23.51
N ALA A 108 2.95 -5.03 -22.23
CA ALA A 108 2.21 -4.26 -21.23
C ALA A 108 2.39 -2.75 -21.45
N LYS A 109 3.60 -2.33 -21.86
CA LYS A 109 3.97 -0.92 -22.05
C LYS A 109 4.88 -0.73 -23.25
N VAL A 110 4.74 0.39 -23.96
CA VAL A 110 5.68 0.83 -25.01
C VAL A 110 6.10 2.27 -24.78
N PHE A 111 7.41 2.48 -24.69
CA PHE A 111 8.07 3.78 -24.60
C PHE A 111 8.69 4.12 -25.96
N LEU A 112 8.09 5.05 -26.71
CA LEU A 112 8.48 5.41 -28.06
C LEU A 112 9.25 6.74 -28.08
N MET A 113 10.48 6.73 -28.59
CA MET A 113 11.23 7.94 -28.92
C MET A 113 11.85 7.82 -30.32
N ILE A 114 11.38 8.62 -31.28
CA ILE A 114 11.83 8.56 -32.67
C ILE A 114 11.68 9.92 -33.35
N GLY A 115 12.43 10.18 -34.44
CA GLY A 115 12.32 11.40 -35.24
C GLY A 115 13.65 12.12 -35.49
N THR A 116 14.68 11.88 -34.68
CA THR A 116 15.98 12.59 -34.81
C THR A 116 16.65 12.34 -36.16
N ASN A 117 16.62 11.09 -36.64
CA ASN A 117 17.18 10.72 -37.95
C ASN A 117 16.30 11.16 -39.12
N ASP A 118 14.98 11.26 -38.92
CA ASP A 118 14.06 11.77 -39.93
C ASP A 118 14.37 13.25 -40.22
N LEU A 119 14.57 14.04 -39.16
CA LEU A 119 14.94 15.45 -39.25
C LEU A 119 16.29 15.64 -39.93
N SER A 120 17.27 14.77 -39.66
CA SER A 120 18.58 14.83 -40.32
C SER A 120 18.50 14.52 -41.82
N ARG A 121 17.47 13.78 -42.25
CA ARG A 121 17.14 13.50 -43.66
C ARG A 121 16.17 14.53 -44.25
N ASN A 122 15.96 15.67 -43.59
CA ASN A 122 15.05 16.75 -44.00
C ASN A 122 13.58 16.32 -44.14
N THR A 123 13.15 15.27 -43.44
CA THR A 123 11.72 14.92 -43.35
C THR A 123 11.00 16.00 -42.54
N SER A 124 9.83 16.44 -43.01
CA SER A 124 9.06 17.48 -42.33
C SER A 124 8.55 17.01 -40.97
N THR A 125 8.41 17.94 -40.02
CA THR A 125 7.84 17.63 -38.69
C THR A 125 6.43 17.05 -38.79
N ASP A 126 5.66 17.43 -39.80
CA ASP A 126 4.30 16.90 -40.03
C ASP A 126 4.31 15.44 -40.45
N SER A 127 5.22 15.07 -41.35
CA SER A 127 5.39 13.68 -41.77
C SER A 127 5.84 12.80 -40.60
N ILE A 128 6.77 13.28 -39.78
CA ILE A 128 7.25 12.55 -38.59
C ILE A 128 6.10 12.39 -37.57
N PHE A 129 5.39 13.46 -37.27
CA PHE A 129 4.24 13.44 -36.38
C PHE A 129 3.18 12.43 -36.86
N LYS A 130 2.83 12.47 -38.16
CA LYS A 130 1.89 11.52 -38.78
C LYS A 130 2.35 10.07 -38.67
N ASN A 131 3.64 9.82 -38.81
CA ASN A 131 4.19 8.47 -38.66
C ASN A 131 4.11 7.98 -37.21
N ILE A 132 4.50 8.83 -36.24
CA ILE A 132 4.41 8.50 -34.81
C ILE A 132 2.97 8.23 -34.40
N THR A 133 2.02 9.07 -34.79
CA THR A 133 0.60 8.85 -34.47
C THR A 133 0.04 7.59 -35.15
N ARG A 134 0.51 7.24 -36.36
CA ARG A 134 0.16 5.97 -36.99
C ARG A 134 0.72 4.76 -36.24
N VAL A 135 1.93 4.85 -35.68
CA VAL A 135 2.50 3.81 -34.80
C VAL A 135 1.60 3.59 -33.59
N VAL A 136 1.25 4.68 -32.89
CA VAL A 136 0.38 4.65 -31.71
C VAL A 136 -0.98 4.03 -32.05
N SER A 137 -1.63 4.52 -33.10
CA SER A 137 -2.96 4.01 -33.49
C SER A 137 -2.94 2.54 -33.90
N TYR A 138 -1.87 2.09 -34.57
CA TYR A 138 -1.71 0.67 -34.92
C TYR A 138 -1.52 -0.21 -33.68
N LEU A 139 -0.65 0.18 -32.74
CA LEU A 139 -0.47 -0.58 -31.50
C LEU A 139 -1.74 -0.62 -30.66
N LYS A 140 -2.49 0.48 -30.58
CA LYS A 140 -3.78 0.51 -29.88
C LYS A 140 -4.84 -0.38 -30.54
N GLN A 141 -4.80 -0.53 -31.86
CA GLN A 141 -5.69 -1.42 -32.59
C GLN A 141 -5.34 -2.90 -32.32
N GLU A 142 -4.06 -3.27 -32.45
CA GLU A 142 -3.61 -4.66 -32.40
C GLU A 142 -3.34 -5.19 -30.98
N SER A 143 -3.05 -4.30 -30.03
CA SER A 143 -2.81 -4.60 -28.62
C SER A 143 -3.44 -3.53 -27.71
N PRO A 144 -4.79 -3.50 -27.59
CA PRO A 144 -5.53 -2.43 -26.91
C PRO A 144 -5.12 -2.20 -25.45
N SER A 145 -4.73 -3.26 -24.74
CA SER A 145 -4.29 -3.24 -23.33
C SER A 145 -2.91 -2.62 -23.13
N THR A 146 -2.16 -2.32 -24.19
CA THR A 146 -0.81 -1.75 -24.12
C THR A 146 -0.87 -0.28 -23.68
N LYS A 147 -0.18 0.07 -22.60
CA LYS A 147 0.02 1.49 -22.25
C LYS A 147 1.09 2.12 -23.14
N LEU A 148 0.74 3.23 -23.80
CA LEU A 148 1.61 3.91 -24.75
C LEU A 148 2.18 5.21 -24.17
N TYR A 149 3.51 5.32 -24.17
CA TYR A 149 4.26 6.48 -23.72
C TYR A 149 5.07 7.04 -24.89
N VAL A 150 4.73 8.24 -25.35
CA VAL A 150 5.49 8.92 -26.40
C VAL A 150 6.39 9.96 -25.75
N GLN A 151 7.68 9.85 -26.03
CA GLN A 151 8.71 10.66 -25.40
C GLN A 151 9.15 11.75 -26.36
N SER A 152 9.38 12.95 -25.82
CA SER A 152 9.94 14.06 -26.61
C SER A 152 11.29 13.67 -27.23
N VAL A 153 11.55 14.13 -28.45
CA VAL A 153 12.88 14.06 -29.05
C VAL A 153 13.86 14.93 -28.24
N LEU A 154 14.99 14.35 -27.87
CA LEU A 154 16.03 15.03 -27.07
C LEU A 154 16.56 16.29 -27.78
N PRO A 155 17.04 17.30 -27.03
CA PRO A 155 17.78 18.40 -27.61
C PRO A 155 19.07 17.89 -28.25
N VAL A 156 19.71 18.75 -29.04
CA VAL A 156 20.99 18.47 -29.70
C VAL A 156 22.00 19.59 -29.42
N ASN A 157 23.28 19.33 -29.59
CA ASN A 157 24.33 20.32 -29.35
C ASN A 157 25.37 20.36 -30.47
N ASN A 158 25.31 21.41 -31.29
CA ASN A 158 26.22 21.58 -32.41
C ASN A 158 27.65 22.03 -32.03
N VAL A 159 27.96 22.24 -30.74
CA VAL A 159 29.31 22.67 -30.31
C VAL A 159 30.39 21.63 -30.64
N TYR A 160 30.01 20.36 -30.76
CA TYR A 160 30.93 19.24 -31.02
C TYR A 160 31.30 19.10 -32.51
N LYS A 161 30.63 19.82 -33.42
CA LYS A 161 30.86 19.74 -34.89
C LYS A 161 30.81 18.30 -35.42
N LYS A 162 29.89 17.50 -34.86
CA LYS A 162 29.58 16.13 -35.28
C LYS A 162 28.10 16.06 -35.61
N PHE A 163 27.75 15.18 -36.55
CA PHE A 163 26.37 14.95 -36.98
C PHE A 163 25.64 16.25 -37.34
N ASP A 164 26.25 17.13 -38.14
CA ASP A 164 25.69 18.47 -38.44
C ASP A 164 24.27 18.43 -39.01
N GLY A 165 23.94 17.38 -39.78
CA GLY A 165 22.58 17.14 -40.26
C GLY A 165 21.57 16.96 -39.14
N HIS A 166 21.97 16.41 -37.98
CA HIS A 166 21.15 16.23 -36.79
C HIS A 166 21.23 17.45 -35.86
N THR A 167 22.45 17.89 -35.53
CA THR A 167 22.68 18.90 -34.48
C THR A 167 22.28 20.31 -34.88
N SER A 168 21.96 20.54 -36.16
CA SER A 168 21.35 21.77 -36.68
C SER A 168 19.82 21.84 -36.54
N LYS A 169 19.16 20.77 -36.05
CA LYS A 169 17.69 20.62 -36.10
C LYS A 169 16.94 21.03 -34.83
N GLY A 170 17.56 21.84 -33.96
CA GLY A 170 17.00 22.20 -32.64
C GLY A 170 15.59 22.81 -32.69
N GLU A 171 15.32 23.71 -33.64
CA GLU A 171 14.00 24.34 -33.77
C GLU A 171 12.93 23.37 -34.30
N GLN A 172 13.30 22.49 -35.24
CA GLN A 172 12.39 21.46 -35.74
C GLN A 172 12.05 20.43 -34.65
N ILE A 173 13.02 20.11 -33.77
CA ILE A 173 12.80 19.24 -32.60
C ILE A 173 11.75 19.87 -31.67
N LYS A 174 11.89 21.16 -31.32
CA LYS A 174 10.91 21.87 -30.48
C LYS A 174 9.52 21.88 -31.10
N LEU A 175 9.42 22.12 -32.42
CA LEU A 175 8.16 22.10 -33.15
C LEU A 175 7.49 20.72 -33.12
N LEU A 176 8.25 19.65 -33.37
CA LEU A 176 7.75 18.28 -33.30
C LEU A 176 7.29 17.92 -31.87
N ASN A 177 8.10 18.24 -30.86
CA ASN A 177 7.77 17.98 -29.46
C ASN A 177 6.48 18.70 -29.02
N THR A 178 6.28 19.94 -29.47
CA THR A 178 5.04 20.69 -29.23
C THR A 178 3.84 19.99 -29.82
N LYS A 179 3.93 19.52 -31.08
CA LYS A 179 2.85 18.77 -31.75
C LYS A 179 2.53 17.47 -31.03
N LEU A 180 3.54 16.72 -30.59
CA LEU A 180 3.34 15.49 -29.81
C LEU A 180 2.62 15.81 -28.49
N LYS A 181 3.12 16.76 -27.70
CA LYS A 181 2.49 17.15 -26.43
C LYS A 181 1.02 17.57 -26.59
N GLN A 182 0.71 18.40 -27.59
CA GLN A 182 -0.64 18.91 -27.83
C GLN A 182 -1.65 17.85 -28.27
N ASN A 183 -1.18 16.72 -28.82
CA ASN A 183 -2.04 15.68 -29.39
C ASN A 183 -2.08 14.39 -28.56
N ALA A 184 -1.48 14.37 -27.38
CA ALA A 184 -1.41 13.19 -26.50
C ALA A 184 -2.80 12.63 -26.16
N THR A 185 -3.73 13.50 -25.75
CA THR A 185 -5.12 13.11 -25.43
C THR A 185 -5.86 12.58 -26.65
N THR A 186 -5.73 13.24 -27.80
CA THR A 186 -6.42 12.88 -29.06
C THR A 186 -6.04 11.48 -29.54
N PHE A 187 -4.77 11.10 -29.41
CA PHE A 187 -4.27 9.79 -29.82
C PHE A 187 -4.12 8.81 -28.65
N HIS A 188 -4.55 9.19 -27.44
CA HIS A 188 -4.57 8.36 -26.24
C HIS A 188 -3.22 7.74 -25.85
N TYR A 189 -2.17 8.56 -25.80
CA TYR A 189 -0.89 8.18 -25.21
C TYR A 189 -0.50 9.17 -24.10
N THR A 190 0.41 8.75 -23.23
CA THR A 190 1.04 9.63 -22.24
C THR A 190 2.27 10.29 -22.86
N TYR A 191 2.34 11.62 -22.86
CA TYR A 191 3.52 12.34 -23.31
C TYR A 191 4.52 12.51 -22.17
N ILE A 192 5.79 12.14 -22.39
CA ILE A 192 6.87 12.32 -21.42
C ILE A 192 7.87 13.34 -21.98
N ASP A 193 8.11 14.42 -21.23
CA ASP A 193 9.07 15.45 -21.59
C ASP A 193 10.48 15.08 -21.12
N LEU A 194 11.28 14.58 -22.07
CA LEU A 194 12.73 14.42 -21.93
C LEU A 194 13.50 15.64 -22.45
N HIS A 195 12.89 16.53 -23.21
CA HIS A 195 13.61 17.60 -23.88
C HIS A 195 14.09 18.65 -22.87
N THR A 196 13.19 19.06 -21.98
CA THR A 196 13.48 20.08 -20.97
C THR A 196 14.57 19.64 -20.00
N PRO A 197 14.52 18.43 -19.39
CA PRO A 197 15.55 18.01 -18.43
C PRO A 197 16.93 17.74 -19.05
N PHE A 198 16.99 17.44 -20.35
CA PHE A 198 18.26 17.22 -21.07
C PHE A 198 18.86 18.51 -21.64
N SER A 199 18.14 19.63 -21.54
CA SER A 199 18.57 20.91 -22.07
C SER A 199 19.45 21.68 -21.08
N ASP A 200 20.51 22.31 -21.59
CA ASP A 200 21.23 23.36 -20.89
C ASP A 200 20.44 24.69 -20.90
N THR A 201 21.01 25.73 -20.30
CA THR A 201 20.38 27.06 -20.24
C THR A 201 20.15 27.71 -21.61
N ASN A 202 20.76 27.19 -22.68
CA ASN A 202 20.58 27.65 -24.06
C ASN A 202 19.61 26.74 -24.86
N GLY A 203 18.99 25.75 -24.21
CA GLY A 203 18.12 24.78 -24.88
C GLY A 203 18.88 23.74 -25.73
N LYS A 204 20.18 23.57 -25.52
CA LYS A 204 21.00 22.55 -26.20
C LYS A 204 21.21 21.34 -25.33
N LEU A 205 21.54 20.19 -25.92
CA LEU A 205 21.87 18.98 -25.14
C LEU A 205 23.02 19.27 -24.18
N ALA A 206 22.78 19.06 -22.88
CA ALA A 206 23.72 19.42 -21.84
C ALA A 206 25.05 18.66 -22.03
N LYS A 207 26.16 19.40 -21.99
CA LYS A 207 27.50 18.87 -22.32
C LYS A 207 27.93 17.70 -21.45
N HIS A 208 27.46 17.62 -20.21
CA HIS A 208 27.81 16.52 -19.30
C HIS A 208 27.04 15.23 -19.64
N LEU A 209 25.97 15.29 -20.43
CA LEU A 209 25.15 14.14 -20.82
C LEU A 209 25.56 13.54 -22.18
N THR A 210 26.44 14.19 -22.94
CA THR A 210 26.83 13.79 -24.30
C THR A 210 28.33 13.98 -24.55
N ASN A 211 28.88 13.25 -25.53
CA ASN A 211 30.26 13.40 -26.00
C ASN A 211 30.36 13.82 -27.49
N ASP A 212 29.24 13.91 -28.19
CA ASP A 212 29.18 14.26 -29.61
C ASP A 212 28.03 15.20 -29.99
N GLY A 213 27.21 15.60 -29.01
CA GLY A 213 26.08 16.51 -29.21
C GLY A 213 24.78 15.84 -29.66
N LEU A 214 24.75 14.50 -29.76
CA LEU A 214 23.59 13.73 -30.20
C LEU A 214 23.33 12.51 -29.31
N HIS A 215 24.35 11.68 -29.06
CA HIS A 215 24.25 10.45 -28.28
C HIS A 215 24.53 10.69 -26.80
N LEU A 216 23.94 9.84 -25.95
CA LEU A 216 24.04 9.96 -24.51
C LEU A 216 25.25 9.19 -23.96
N LYS A 217 25.86 9.75 -22.93
CA LYS A 217 26.74 9.00 -22.01
C LYS A 217 25.91 8.29 -20.94
N GLY A 218 26.55 7.50 -20.08
CA GLY A 218 25.92 6.85 -18.93
C GLY A 218 25.06 7.80 -18.08
N ASP A 219 25.58 8.99 -17.73
CA ASP A 219 24.83 10.01 -16.99
C ASP A 219 23.52 10.42 -17.69
N GLY A 220 23.50 10.48 -19.02
CA GLY A 220 22.30 10.76 -19.81
C GLY A 220 21.26 9.65 -19.69
N TYR A 221 21.68 8.39 -19.68
CA TYR A 221 20.77 7.27 -19.49
C TYR A 221 20.24 7.17 -18.06
N LEU A 222 21.02 7.59 -17.07
CA LEU A 222 20.55 7.73 -15.68
C LEU A 222 19.43 8.78 -15.57
N VAL A 223 19.59 9.96 -16.20
CA VAL A 223 18.53 10.98 -16.26
C VAL A 223 17.29 10.43 -16.97
N TRP A 224 17.47 9.71 -18.07
CA TRP A 224 16.36 9.08 -18.78
C TRP A 224 15.62 8.10 -17.86
N LYS A 225 16.34 7.17 -17.22
CA LYS A 225 15.76 6.22 -16.26
C LYS A 225 14.89 6.94 -15.23
N HIS A 226 15.43 7.96 -14.57
CA HIS A 226 14.72 8.73 -13.55
C HIS A 226 13.36 9.27 -14.04
N LEU A 227 13.36 9.91 -15.21
CA LEU A 227 12.15 10.53 -15.76
C LEU A 227 11.07 9.51 -16.17
N VAL A 228 11.47 8.30 -16.57
CA VAL A 228 10.53 7.25 -16.98
C VAL A 228 10.20 6.27 -15.86
N TYR A 229 10.93 6.30 -14.75
CA TYR A 229 10.82 5.34 -13.64
C TYR A 229 9.38 5.20 -13.11
N PRO A 230 8.64 6.30 -12.83
CA PRO A 230 7.25 6.18 -12.37
C PRO A 230 6.35 5.48 -13.38
N TYR A 231 6.54 5.72 -14.67
CA TYR A 231 5.74 5.09 -15.72
C TYR A 231 6.10 3.62 -15.93
N VAL A 232 7.36 3.24 -15.75
CA VAL A 232 7.81 1.85 -15.85
C VAL A 232 7.19 0.99 -14.75
N PHE A 233 7.05 1.52 -13.53
CA PHE A 233 6.52 0.79 -12.37
C PHE A 233 5.08 1.16 -11.95
N ASP A 234 4.41 2.03 -12.73
CA ASP A 234 3.07 2.57 -12.43
C ASP A 234 3.01 3.23 -11.04
N LEU A 235 3.98 4.08 -10.74
CA LEU A 235 4.09 4.85 -9.50
C LEU A 235 3.59 6.27 -9.68
N GLU A 236 3.38 6.97 -8.58
CA GLU A 236 3.18 8.41 -8.58
C GLU A 236 4.41 9.14 -9.15
N SER A 237 4.16 10.28 -9.80
CA SER A 237 5.22 11.06 -10.48
C SER A 237 6.29 11.61 -9.56
N LYS A 238 5.96 11.77 -8.28
CA LYS A 238 6.89 12.13 -7.20
C LYS A 238 6.97 10.99 -6.20
N PRO A 239 8.10 10.82 -5.49
CA PRO A 239 8.23 9.79 -4.48
C PRO A 239 7.06 9.83 -3.48
N SER A 240 6.34 8.72 -3.39
CA SER A 240 5.26 8.52 -2.43
C SER A 240 5.84 8.41 -1.02
N LEU A 241 5.74 9.47 -0.23
CA LEU A 241 6.20 9.46 1.16
C LEU A 241 5.11 8.92 2.09
N LEU A 242 5.48 7.98 2.96
CA LEU A 242 4.61 7.39 3.97
C LEU A 242 5.42 7.16 5.27
N PRO A 243 5.02 7.72 6.42
CA PRO A 243 3.98 8.71 6.58
C PRO A 243 4.21 9.99 5.75
N LYS A 244 3.13 10.65 5.33
CA LYS A 244 3.19 11.95 4.67
C LYS A 244 3.76 13.00 5.65
N PRO A 245 4.81 13.76 5.26
CA PRO A 245 5.37 14.77 6.13
C PRO A 245 4.36 15.87 6.51
N GLN A 246 4.55 16.47 7.68
CA GLN A 246 3.75 17.61 8.15
C GLN A 246 3.84 18.80 7.18
N GLN A 247 5.05 19.09 6.69
CA GLN A 247 5.33 20.12 5.71
C GLN A 247 6.28 19.58 4.64
N LEU A 248 5.88 19.69 3.36
CA LEU A 248 6.65 19.28 2.21
C LEU A 248 6.51 20.33 1.11
N LYS A 249 7.64 20.83 0.61
CA LYS A 249 7.70 21.70 -0.55
C LYS A 249 8.67 21.11 -1.57
N TRP A 250 8.16 20.74 -2.75
CA TRP A 250 8.99 20.38 -3.88
C TRP A 250 9.63 21.62 -4.52
N ASN A 251 10.89 21.49 -4.94
CA ASN A 251 11.64 22.50 -5.67
C ASN A 251 12.07 21.93 -7.04
N ASN A 252 12.67 22.78 -7.88
CA ASN A 252 13.16 22.38 -9.19
C ASN A 252 14.58 21.81 -9.13
N GLY A 253 14.79 20.72 -9.85
CA GLY A 253 16.07 20.03 -9.96
C GLY A 253 16.15 18.78 -9.08
N SER A 254 17.25 18.05 -9.20
CA SER A 254 17.48 16.81 -8.48
C SER A 254 18.96 16.65 -8.09
N PHE A 255 19.20 15.91 -7.01
CA PHE A 255 20.51 15.53 -6.51
C PHE A 255 20.92 14.18 -7.13
N PRO A 256 22.03 14.09 -7.90
CA PRO A 256 22.50 12.83 -8.45
C PRO A 256 23.23 11.99 -7.39
N LEU A 257 22.72 10.81 -7.10
CA LEU A 257 23.32 9.89 -6.13
C LEU A 257 24.68 9.36 -6.58
N SER A 258 24.92 9.23 -7.89
CA SER A 258 26.23 8.84 -8.44
C SER A 258 27.36 9.83 -8.14
N SER A 259 27.02 11.07 -7.78
CA SER A 259 28.00 12.10 -7.37
C SER A 259 28.16 12.20 -5.85
N LEU A 260 27.39 11.41 -5.09
CA LEU A 260 27.52 11.33 -3.64
C LEU A 260 28.83 10.63 -3.30
N THR A 261 29.69 11.31 -2.56
CA THR A 261 30.99 10.76 -2.16
C THR A 261 31.17 10.70 -0.66
N THR A 262 30.42 11.52 0.07
CA THR A 262 30.67 11.76 1.50
C THR A 262 29.37 11.91 2.27
N ILE A 263 29.30 11.27 3.44
CA ILE A 263 28.34 11.59 4.50
C ILE A 263 29.11 12.39 5.55
N LEU A 264 28.75 13.66 5.71
CA LEU A 264 29.31 14.57 6.69
C LEU A 264 28.57 14.42 8.01
N VAL A 265 29.35 14.32 9.08
CA VAL A 265 28.87 14.15 10.43
C VAL A 265 29.46 15.29 11.27
N ASP A 266 28.64 16.31 11.54
CA ASP A 266 29.08 17.50 12.28
C ASP A 266 29.30 17.21 13.78
N ASP A 267 28.60 16.19 14.31
CA ASP A 267 28.60 15.82 15.72
C ASP A 267 28.85 14.31 15.88
N SER A 268 29.84 13.94 16.68
CA SER A 268 30.16 12.54 17.01
C SER A 268 28.98 11.74 17.58
N ALA A 269 27.99 12.41 18.18
CA ALA A 269 26.75 11.78 18.67
C ALA A 269 25.92 11.13 17.54
N LEU A 270 26.15 11.51 16.28
CA LEU A 270 25.44 11.01 15.11
C LEU A 270 26.19 9.90 14.35
N LEU A 271 27.31 9.40 14.90
CA LEU A 271 28.13 8.40 14.21
C LEU A 271 27.34 7.11 13.93
N LYS A 272 26.45 6.70 14.83
CA LYS A 272 25.61 5.52 14.66
C LYS A 272 24.67 5.68 13.46
N GLU A 273 23.95 6.81 13.38
CA GLU A 273 23.03 7.10 12.29
C GLU A 273 23.77 7.23 10.96
N ALA A 274 24.97 7.83 10.98
CA ALA A 274 25.82 7.96 9.81
C ALA A 274 26.31 6.60 9.29
N LEU A 275 26.65 5.66 10.17
CA LEU A 275 27.05 4.30 9.80
C LEU A 275 25.89 3.54 9.16
N VAL A 276 24.68 3.61 9.74
CA VAL A 276 23.48 3.00 9.16
C VAL A 276 23.21 3.56 7.76
N LEU A 277 23.30 4.90 7.60
CA LEU A 277 23.11 5.53 6.30
C LEU A 277 24.20 5.09 5.30
N LYS A 278 25.47 5.04 5.74
CA LYS A 278 26.59 4.57 4.91
C LYS A 278 26.37 3.13 4.43
N GLU A 279 26.06 2.21 5.33
CA GLU A 279 25.80 0.80 4.97
C GLU A 279 24.64 0.69 3.99
N THR A 280 23.59 1.50 4.18
CA THR A 280 22.45 1.55 3.25
C THR A 280 22.87 2.08 1.87
N MET A 281 23.79 3.05 1.80
CA MET A 281 24.31 3.55 0.51
C MET A 281 25.18 2.48 -0.17
N GLU A 282 26.02 1.77 0.57
CA GLU A 282 26.87 0.69 0.06
C GLU A 282 26.05 -0.48 -0.47
N GLN A 283 24.97 -0.87 0.22
CA GLN A 283 24.01 -1.88 -0.25
C GLN A 283 23.30 -1.46 -1.55
N LYS A 284 23.18 -0.15 -1.81
CA LYS A 284 22.66 0.41 -3.07
C LYS A 284 23.74 0.55 -4.15
N GLY A 285 24.98 0.11 -3.87
CA GLY A 285 26.11 0.20 -4.80
C GLY A 285 26.77 1.58 -4.86
N LEU A 286 26.56 2.44 -3.86
CA LEU A 286 27.16 3.77 -3.77
C LEU A 286 28.35 3.75 -2.81
N GLU A 287 29.53 4.12 -3.31
CA GLU A 287 30.73 4.25 -2.48
C GLU A 287 30.74 5.60 -1.75
N VAL A 288 30.55 5.57 -0.44
CA VAL A 288 30.52 6.78 0.40
C VAL A 288 31.44 6.64 1.61
N LYS A 289 32.16 7.71 1.93
CA LYS A 289 32.99 7.81 3.14
C LYS A 289 32.33 8.69 4.20
N LEU A 290 32.62 8.43 5.46
CA LEU A 290 32.30 9.36 6.55
C LEU A 290 33.40 10.42 6.65
N ALA A 291 33.03 11.67 6.92
CA ALA A 291 33.98 12.74 7.23
C ALA A 291 33.35 13.79 8.16
N ASP A 292 34.19 14.59 8.82
CA ASP A 292 33.79 15.70 9.71
C ASP A 292 33.85 17.07 9.00
N LYS A 293 34.44 17.13 7.81
CA LYS A 293 34.57 18.34 6.98
C LYS A 293 34.40 18.03 5.50
N VAL A 294 33.86 19.00 4.77
CA VAL A 294 33.79 18.93 3.30
C VAL A 294 35.22 18.89 2.74
N SER A 295 35.57 17.85 2.00
CA SER A 295 36.83 17.75 1.26
C SER A 295 36.56 17.72 -0.26
N GLY A 296 37.10 18.69 -1.00
CA GLY A 296 36.99 18.74 -2.47
C GLY A 296 35.63 19.20 -3.00
N ASN A 297 35.34 18.87 -4.27
CA ASN A 297 34.13 19.29 -5.00
C ASN A 297 33.03 18.21 -5.05
N GLY A 298 33.16 17.13 -4.26
CA GLY A 298 32.18 16.05 -4.22
C GLY A 298 30.85 16.47 -3.59
N LYS A 299 29.74 15.86 -4.01
CA LYS A 299 28.44 16.08 -3.37
C LYS A 299 28.34 15.26 -2.10
N TYR A 300 27.55 15.75 -1.14
CA TYR A 300 27.48 15.18 0.19
C TYR A 300 26.08 15.19 0.80
N ILE A 301 25.87 14.26 1.73
CA ILE A 301 24.78 14.32 2.72
C ILE A 301 25.39 14.83 4.02
N GLN A 302 24.76 15.79 4.69
CA GLN A 302 25.20 16.32 5.98
C GLN A 302 24.18 15.97 7.05
N LEU A 303 24.63 15.30 8.10
CA LEU A 303 23.87 15.00 9.31
C LEU A 303 24.36 15.92 10.43
N ARG A 304 23.44 16.65 11.06
CA ARG A 304 23.81 17.57 12.14
C ARG A 304 22.71 17.74 13.18
N LEU A 305 23.12 17.92 14.43
CA LEU A 305 22.21 18.35 15.47
C LEU A 305 21.97 19.87 15.37
N GLY A 306 20.74 20.28 15.62
CA GLY A 306 20.34 21.68 15.58
C GLY A 306 18.86 21.86 15.92
N ASN A 307 18.49 23.07 16.31
CA ASN A 307 17.12 23.34 16.74
C ASN A 307 16.14 23.29 15.55
N VAL A 308 15.21 22.33 15.60
CA VAL A 308 14.06 22.22 14.70
C VAL A 308 12.80 22.43 15.53
N THR A 309 12.15 23.57 15.34
CA THR A 309 10.91 23.90 16.05
C THR A 309 9.76 23.05 15.53
N ALA A 310 9.08 22.34 16.44
CA ALA A 310 7.84 21.62 16.16
C ALA A 310 6.80 21.91 17.26
N PRO A 311 5.49 21.90 16.96
CA PRO A 311 4.43 22.09 17.94
C PRO A 311 4.44 21.06 19.08
N GLN A 312 4.88 19.83 18.81
CA GLN A 312 4.91 18.72 19.75
C GLN A 312 5.97 17.69 19.34
N ASN A 313 6.28 16.76 20.26
CA ASN A 313 7.20 15.64 20.03
C ASN A 313 8.54 16.07 19.41
N GLN A 314 9.08 17.20 19.89
CA GLN A 314 10.25 17.87 19.31
C GLN A 314 11.49 16.97 19.25
N SER A 315 11.61 15.98 20.14
CA SER A 315 12.73 15.03 20.11
C SER A 315 12.84 14.24 18.81
N GLU A 316 11.72 14.01 18.11
CA GLU A 316 11.68 13.27 16.84
C GLU A 316 11.58 14.19 15.62
N ALA A 317 11.53 15.51 15.83
CA ALA A 317 11.40 16.49 14.76
C ALA A 317 12.70 16.63 13.94
N TYR A 318 12.56 16.79 12.63
CA TYR A 318 13.68 16.98 11.72
C TYR A 318 13.34 17.94 10.58
N HIS A 319 14.39 18.52 10.01
CA HIS A 319 14.35 19.32 8.80
C HIS A 319 15.30 18.73 7.75
N LEU A 320 14.75 18.33 6.61
CA LEU A 320 15.47 17.75 5.48
C LEU A 320 15.40 18.70 4.28
N LYS A 321 16.55 19.12 3.79
CA LYS A 321 16.68 19.98 2.61
C LYS A 321 17.53 19.30 1.55
N THR A 322 16.96 19.05 0.39
CA THR A 322 17.66 18.49 -0.77
C THR A 322 17.83 19.56 -1.84
N THR A 323 19.07 19.81 -2.25
CA THR A 323 19.42 20.71 -3.36
C THR A 323 20.14 19.92 -4.44
N THR A 324 20.47 20.56 -5.56
CA THR A 324 21.27 19.91 -6.62
C THR A 324 22.68 19.54 -6.15
N ASP A 325 23.21 20.18 -5.10
CA ASP A 325 24.62 20.06 -4.69
C ASP A 325 24.80 19.27 -3.39
N LYS A 326 23.80 19.28 -2.50
CA LYS A 326 23.87 18.63 -1.20
C LYS A 326 22.50 18.27 -0.63
N ILE A 327 22.53 17.36 0.33
CA ILE A 327 21.38 17.02 1.17
C ILE A 327 21.76 17.35 2.61
N VAL A 328 20.94 18.13 3.31
CA VAL A 328 21.19 18.50 4.72
C VAL A 328 20.03 18.02 5.57
N LEU A 329 20.33 17.21 6.57
CA LEU A 329 19.39 16.70 7.54
C LEU A 329 19.76 17.24 8.93
N THR A 330 18.86 18.04 9.50
CA THR A 330 19.01 18.66 10.83
C THR A 330 17.94 18.13 11.76
N ALA A 331 18.28 17.80 13.01
CA ALA A 331 17.29 17.41 14.01
C ALA A 331 17.74 17.77 15.44
N ASN A 332 16.79 17.75 16.38
CA ASN A 332 17.06 18.04 17.79
C ASN A 332 17.81 16.89 18.48
N THR A 333 17.65 15.66 18.00
CA THR A 333 18.24 14.46 18.60
C THR A 333 18.67 13.46 17.52
N PRO A 334 19.51 12.46 17.87
CA PRO A 334 19.80 11.31 17.01
C PRO A 334 18.55 10.57 16.50
N GLN A 335 17.49 10.46 17.30
CA GLN A 335 16.22 9.85 16.87
C GLN A 335 15.52 10.65 15.76
N GLY A 336 15.58 11.98 15.83
CA GLY A 336 15.07 12.84 14.76
C GLY A 336 15.88 12.70 13.47
N ILE A 337 17.21 12.56 13.57
CA ILE A 337 18.05 12.22 12.41
C ILE A 337 17.67 10.86 11.84
N TYR A 338 17.50 9.84 12.67
CA TYR A 338 17.07 8.52 12.22
C TYR A 338 15.72 8.58 11.48
N SER A 339 14.75 9.32 12.02
CA SER A 339 13.46 9.56 11.36
C SER A 339 13.60 10.24 10.00
N GLY A 340 14.47 11.25 9.91
CA GLY A 340 14.75 11.94 8.65
C GLY A 340 15.47 11.08 7.62
N ILE A 341 16.34 10.14 8.08
CA ILE A 341 16.97 9.14 7.21
C ILE A 341 15.88 8.27 6.56
N GLN A 342 14.86 7.82 7.30
CA GLN A 342 13.78 7.02 6.71
C GLN A 342 13.05 7.76 5.58
N THR A 343 12.79 9.05 5.76
CA THR A 343 12.21 9.89 4.69
C THR A 343 13.16 10.04 3.50
N LEU A 344 14.45 10.27 3.77
CA LEU A 344 15.47 10.38 2.72
C LEU A 344 15.57 9.09 1.90
N LEU A 345 15.50 7.91 2.52
CA LEU A 345 15.53 6.63 1.81
C LEU A 345 14.32 6.47 0.87
N GLN A 346 13.13 6.93 1.26
CA GLN A 346 11.96 6.94 0.37
C GLN A 346 12.09 7.94 -0.78
N LEU A 347 12.78 9.06 -0.58
CA LEU A 347 13.08 10.00 -1.66
C LEU A 347 14.05 9.41 -2.71
N MET A 348 14.85 8.40 -2.34
CA MET A 348 15.78 7.68 -3.23
C MET A 348 15.10 6.53 -4.01
N HIS A 349 13.83 6.69 -4.40
CA HIS A 349 12.98 5.60 -4.90
C HIS A 349 13.49 4.85 -6.16
N ASP A 350 14.33 5.50 -6.96
CA ASP A 350 14.89 4.94 -8.21
C ASP A 350 16.38 4.61 -8.09
N ASN A 351 16.98 4.92 -6.92
CA ASN A 351 18.41 4.84 -6.62
C ASN A 351 19.32 5.61 -7.59
N VAL A 352 18.81 6.62 -8.29
CA VAL A 352 19.58 7.46 -9.21
C VAL A 352 19.59 8.91 -8.77
N PHE A 353 18.40 9.47 -8.50
CA PHE A 353 18.25 10.88 -8.14
C PHE A 353 17.34 11.06 -6.93
N VAL A 354 17.58 12.15 -6.20
CA VAL A 354 16.68 12.65 -5.17
C VAL A 354 16.12 13.99 -5.63
N ASP A 355 14.81 14.08 -5.81
CA ASP A 355 14.14 15.33 -6.13
C ASP A 355 14.44 16.42 -5.08
N THR A 356 14.67 17.64 -5.53
CA THR A 356 14.89 18.78 -4.62
C THR A 356 13.62 19.11 -3.85
N SER A 357 13.74 19.25 -2.54
CA SER A 357 12.63 19.48 -1.63
C SER A 357 13.09 20.08 -0.32
N GLU A 358 12.13 20.63 0.40
CA GLU A 358 12.29 21.11 1.76
C GLU A 358 11.17 20.52 2.62
N ILE A 359 11.57 19.77 3.65
CA ILE A 359 10.68 19.01 4.53
C ILE A 359 10.97 19.41 5.97
N THR A 360 9.93 19.79 6.70
CA THR A 360 9.96 19.94 8.16
C THR A 360 8.88 19.03 8.72
N ASP A 361 9.27 18.12 9.61
CA ASP A 361 8.41 17.00 9.96
C ASP A 361 8.57 16.58 11.43
N TRP A 362 7.47 16.10 12.01
CA TRP A 362 7.36 15.67 13.40
C TRP A 362 6.11 14.78 13.58
N PRO A 363 6.08 13.86 14.55
CA PRO A 363 4.92 13.02 14.80
C PRO A 363 3.83 13.76 15.58
N ALA A 364 2.57 13.46 15.28
CA ALA A 364 1.40 13.95 16.02
C ALA A 364 1.21 13.22 17.36
N PHE A 365 1.56 11.93 17.44
CA PHE A 365 1.47 11.13 18.65
C PHE A 365 2.85 10.60 19.09
N ALA A 366 3.12 10.67 20.39
CA ALA A 366 4.39 10.23 20.99
C ALA A 366 4.52 8.70 21.00
N TRP A 367 3.39 7.99 21.08
CA TRP A 367 3.34 6.53 21.16
C TRP A 367 2.69 5.94 19.92
N ARG A 368 3.50 5.27 19.09
CA ARG A 368 3.08 4.71 17.81
C ARG A 368 3.48 3.25 17.78
N GLY A 369 2.59 2.42 18.32
CA GLY A 369 2.89 1.03 18.62
C GLY A 369 2.30 0.00 17.67
N PHE A 370 2.97 -1.13 17.63
CA PHE A 370 2.50 -2.36 17.02
C PHE A 370 2.66 -3.50 18.03
N MET A 371 1.60 -4.30 18.20
CA MET A 371 1.60 -5.43 19.12
C MET A 371 1.55 -6.76 18.38
N VAL A 372 2.44 -7.67 18.80
CA VAL A 372 2.49 -9.05 18.34
C VAL A 372 2.14 -10.01 19.48
N ASP A 373 1.19 -10.89 19.19
CA ASP A 373 0.89 -12.07 19.98
C ASP A 373 1.79 -13.24 19.57
N ALA A 374 2.72 -13.59 20.45
CA ALA A 374 3.60 -14.74 20.35
C ALA A 374 3.25 -15.83 21.38
N GLY A 375 2.25 -15.58 22.22
CA GLY A 375 1.80 -16.50 23.27
C GLY A 375 0.93 -17.62 22.71
N ARG A 376 -0.07 -17.28 21.88
CA ARG A 376 -0.95 -18.29 21.25
C ARG A 376 -0.26 -19.05 20.13
N ASN A 377 0.43 -18.37 19.22
CA ASN A 377 1.25 -18.99 18.17
C ASN A 377 2.67 -18.43 18.23
N TYR A 378 3.67 -19.29 18.30
CA TYR A 378 5.07 -18.86 18.32
C TYR A 378 5.46 -18.16 17.01
N GLN A 379 6.30 -17.14 17.12
CA GLN A 379 6.92 -16.46 15.97
C GLN A 379 8.43 -16.41 16.14
N SER A 380 9.17 -16.84 15.12
CA SER A 380 10.63 -16.84 15.16
C SER A 380 11.22 -15.43 15.33
N ILE A 381 12.41 -15.33 15.94
CA ILE A 381 13.16 -14.06 16.06
C ILE A 381 13.37 -13.39 14.69
N LYS A 382 13.54 -14.18 13.63
CA LYS A 382 13.64 -13.68 12.26
C LYS A 382 12.37 -12.94 11.85
N LEU A 383 11.20 -13.54 12.06
CA LEU A 383 9.92 -12.92 11.71
C LEU A 383 9.63 -11.68 12.57
N LEU A 384 9.97 -11.71 13.86
CA LEU A 384 9.83 -10.53 14.74
C LEU A 384 10.73 -9.37 14.26
N LYS A 385 11.99 -9.64 13.91
CA LYS A 385 12.91 -8.63 13.37
C LYS A 385 12.44 -8.05 12.05
N GLN A 386 11.89 -8.87 11.15
CA GLN A 386 11.31 -8.40 9.89
C GLN A 386 10.18 -7.38 10.13
N GLN A 387 9.30 -7.65 11.11
CA GLN A 387 8.24 -6.72 11.48
C GLN A 387 8.81 -5.42 12.08
N ILE A 388 9.84 -5.51 12.93
CA ILE A 388 10.54 -4.36 13.52
C ILE A 388 11.25 -3.50 12.45
N ASP A 389 11.82 -4.10 11.42
CA ASP A 389 12.43 -3.36 10.31
C ASP A 389 11.38 -2.54 9.54
N VAL A 390 10.20 -3.10 9.31
CA VAL A 390 9.07 -2.36 8.72
C VAL A 390 8.63 -1.23 9.66
N MET A 391 8.46 -1.50 10.96
CA MET A 391 8.12 -0.47 11.94
C MET A 391 9.10 0.71 11.89
N ALA A 392 10.40 0.41 11.84
CA ALA A 392 11.46 1.42 11.80
C ALA A 392 11.39 2.26 10.52
N ALA A 393 11.23 1.63 9.36
CA ALA A 393 11.10 2.30 8.06
C ALA A 393 9.90 3.27 8.01
N TYR A 394 8.84 2.97 8.77
CA TYR A 394 7.62 3.77 8.84
C TYR A 394 7.47 4.56 10.14
N LYS A 395 8.56 4.73 10.89
CA LYS A 395 8.66 5.62 12.07
C LYS A 395 7.73 5.25 13.24
N LEU A 396 7.32 3.99 13.35
CA LEU A 396 6.74 3.46 14.57
C LEU A 396 7.84 3.28 15.61
N ASN A 397 7.51 3.43 16.90
CA ASN A 397 8.51 3.54 17.96
C ASN A 397 8.24 2.63 19.17
N ILE A 398 7.18 1.83 19.17
CA ILE A 398 6.86 0.90 20.26
C ILE A 398 6.55 -0.49 19.70
N PHE A 399 7.30 -1.49 20.14
CA PHE A 399 7.03 -2.89 19.86
C PHE A 399 6.48 -3.56 21.12
N HIS A 400 5.16 -3.77 21.15
CA HIS A 400 4.48 -4.44 22.26
C HIS A 400 4.51 -5.95 22.00
N PHE A 401 5.23 -6.66 22.86
CA PHE A 401 5.48 -8.08 22.70
C PHE A 401 4.69 -8.87 23.74
N HIS A 402 3.75 -9.72 23.29
CA HIS A 402 2.92 -10.56 24.15
C HIS A 402 3.34 -12.04 24.07
N PRO A 403 4.30 -12.50 24.90
CA PRO A 403 4.84 -13.86 24.90
C PRO A 403 4.23 -14.82 25.94
N THR A 404 3.27 -14.39 26.78
CA THR A 404 2.71 -15.23 27.85
C THR A 404 1.20 -15.31 27.74
N GLU A 405 0.64 -16.52 27.77
CA GLU A 405 -0.79 -16.74 27.54
C GLU A 405 -1.29 -18.04 28.21
N ASP A 406 -2.60 -18.26 28.22
CA ASP A 406 -3.22 -19.54 28.60
C ASP A 406 -2.67 -20.72 27.79
N ILE A 407 -2.38 -20.53 26.50
CA ILE A 407 -1.83 -21.57 25.60
C ILE A 407 -0.40 -21.96 25.96
N ALA A 408 0.47 -20.97 26.20
CA ALA A 408 1.87 -21.21 26.52
C ALA A 408 2.55 -20.00 27.17
N TRP A 409 3.60 -20.29 27.93
CA TRP A 409 4.53 -19.29 28.45
C TRP A 409 5.84 -19.38 27.66
N ARG A 410 6.25 -18.29 26.99
CA ARG A 410 7.39 -18.30 26.06
C ARG A 410 8.63 -17.58 26.59
N LEU A 411 8.66 -17.12 27.83
CA LEU A 411 9.82 -16.42 28.39
C LEU A 411 10.66 -17.34 29.27
N GLN A 412 11.93 -17.54 28.93
CA GLN A 412 12.83 -18.30 29.78
C GLN A 412 12.99 -17.64 31.16
N SER A 413 12.84 -18.45 32.22
CA SER A 413 13.19 -18.10 33.61
C SER A 413 14.24 -19.10 34.11
N LYS A 414 15.33 -18.61 34.71
CA LYS A 414 16.34 -19.45 35.37
C LYS A 414 15.85 -19.94 36.71
N LEU A 415 15.03 -19.15 37.41
CA LEU A 415 14.43 -19.52 38.69
C LEU A 415 13.31 -20.58 38.52
N TYR A 416 12.54 -20.49 37.45
CA TYR A 416 11.38 -21.34 37.18
C TYR A 416 11.45 -21.94 35.76
N PRO A 417 12.41 -22.85 35.49
CA PRO A 417 12.60 -23.43 34.15
C PRO A 417 11.39 -24.23 33.65
N GLN A 418 10.51 -24.69 34.55
CA GLN A 418 9.29 -25.42 34.21
C GLN A 418 8.31 -24.57 33.38
N LEU A 419 8.38 -23.24 33.46
CA LEU A 419 7.51 -22.35 32.68
C LEU A 419 7.66 -22.56 31.16
N THR A 420 8.85 -22.95 30.71
CA THR A 420 9.15 -23.19 29.30
C THR A 420 9.30 -24.68 28.95
N ASP A 421 8.88 -25.59 29.82
CA ASP A 421 8.92 -27.03 29.53
C ASP A 421 7.83 -27.39 28.48
N PRO A 422 8.18 -28.13 27.41
CA PRO A 422 7.21 -28.62 26.42
C PRO A 422 5.96 -29.30 27.00
N GLU A 423 6.06 -29.92 28.19
CA GLU A 423 4.94 -30.64 28.80
C GLU A 423 3.77 -29.72 29.24
N TYR A 424 4.05 -28.45 29.57
CA TYR A 424 3.04 -27.48 30.04
C TYR A 424 2.50 -26.55 28.94
N MET A 425 3.01 -26.67 27.71
CA MET A 425 2.57 -25.91 26.54
C MET A 425 1.49 -26.67 25.76
N LEU A 426 0.46 -25.96 25.30
CA LEU A 426 -0.61 -26.58 24.50
C LEU A 426 -0.33 -26.52 22.99
N ARG A 427 0.39 -25.49 22.53
CA ARG A 427 0.80 -25.28 21.14
C ARG A 427 2.30 -25.04 21.04
N ASP A 428 2.92 -25.31 19.90
CA ASP A 428 4.34 -25.08 19.61
C ASP A 428 5.26 -25.53 20.77
N LYS A 429 5.14 -26.81 21.15
CA LYS A 429 5.77 -27.35 22.36
C LYS A 429 7.29 -27.25 22.27
N GLY A 430 7.90 -26.60 23.26
CA GLY A 430 9.36 -26.38 23.33
C GLY A 430 9.84 -25.13 22.60
N GLU A 431 8.96 -24.42 21.90
CA GLU A 431 9.30 -23.11 21.33
C GLU A 431 9.14 -22.03 22.40
N TYR A 432 10.21 -21.30 22.67
CA TYR A 432 10.24 -20.18 23.61
C TYR A 432 11.45 -19.28 23.31
N TYR A 433 11.46 -18.08 23.90
CA TYR A 433 12.53 -17.11 23.75
C TYR A 433 13.52 -17.26 24.91
N THR A 434 14.77 -17.53 24.58
CA THR A 434 15.85 -17.58 25.56
C THR A 434 16.18 -16.18 26.08
N GLU A 435 16.93 -16.10 27.18
CA GLU A 435 17.45 -14.82 27.68
C GLU A 435 18.28 -14.07 26.62
N ASN A 436 19.04 -14.80 25.80
CA ASN A 436 19.83 -14.21 24.73
C ASN A 436 18.95 -13.67 23.61
N ASP A 437 17.92 -14.42 23.20
CA ASP A 437 16.98 -13.98 22.18
C ASP A 437 16.30 -12.67 22.57
N LEU A 438 15.82 -12.57 23.82
CA LEU A 438 15.15 -11.37 24.30
C LEU A 438 16.12 -10.19 24.45
N LYS A 439 17.34 -10.41 24.94
CA LYS A 439 18.39 -9.36 24.99
C LYS A 439 18.75 -8.86 23.60
N GLU A 440 18.90 -9.77 22.65
CA GLU A 440 19.17 -9.45 21.25
C GLU A 440 18.01 -8.65 20.65
N LEU A 441 16.77 -9.07 20.86
CA LEU A 441 15.58 -8.38 20.36
C LEU A 441 15.44 -6.97 20.95
N ILE A 442 15.69 -6.80 22.26
CA ILE A 442 15.71 -5.48 22.91
C ILE A 442 16.77 -4.57 22.27
N ASN A 443 17.98 -5.08 22.04
CA ASN A 443 19.05 -4.31 21.40
C ASN A 443 18.70 -3.97 19.94
N TYR A 444 18.13 -4.91 19.20
CA TYR A 444 17.68 -4.72 17.82
C TYR A 444 16.65 -3.59 17.70
N CYS A 445 15.69 -3.54 18.64
CA CYS A 445 14.73 -2.44 18.76
C CYS A 445 15.42 -1.11 19.09
N LYS A 446 16.32 -1.07 20.08
CA LYS A 446 17.07 0.14 20.48
C LYS A 446 17.93 0.70 19.35
N GLU A 447 18.51 -0.15 18.50
CA GLU A 447 19.25 0.25 17.30
C GLU A 447 18.40 1.06 16.31
N ARG A 448 17.08 0.81 16.32
CA ARG A 448 16.10 1.40 15.41
C ARG A 448 15.20 2.44 16.09
N TYR A 449 15.57 2.90 17.29
CA TYR A 449 14.76 3.82 18.09
C TYR A 449 13.35 3.30 18.41
N ILE A 450 13.20 1.98 18.50
CA ILE A 450 11.97 1.32 18.92
C ILE A 450 12.15 0.86 20.37
N THR A 451 11.15 1.13 21.21
CA THR A 451 11.10 0.61 22.58
C THR A 451 10.35 -0.71 22.57
N LEU A 452 11.01 -1.78 23.01
CA LEU A 452 10.34 -3.05 23.28
C LEU A 452 9.58 -2.96 24.62
N VAL A 453 8.29 -3.25 24.58
CA VAL A 453 7.40 -3.31 25.73
C VAL A 453 6.96 -4.77 25.87
N PRO A 454 7.61 -5.55 26.74
CA PRO A 454 7.20 -6.92 26.99
C PRO A 454 5.93 -6.94 27.85
N GLU A 455 5.10 -7.94 27.62
CA GLU A 455 3.93 -8.24 28.43
C GLU A 455 4.11 -9.55 29.18
N ILE A 456 3.84 -9.51 30.48
CA ILE A 456 3.60 -10.72 31.28
C ILE A 456 2.18 -10.56 31.81
N ASP A 457 1.23 -11.16 31.12
CA ASP A 457 -0.19 -10.98 31.45
C ASP A 457 -0.52 -11.64 32.79
N MET A 458 -1.14 -10.88 33.68
CA MET A 458 -1.50 -11.33 35.01
C MET A 458 -2.62 -10.50 35.65
N PRO A 459 -3.44 -11.09 36.54
CA PRO A 459 -3.56 -12.52 36.77
C PRO A 459 -4.37 -13.24 35.66
N GLY A 460 -4.86 -12.50 34.66
CA GLY A 460 -5.51 -13.05 33.47
C GLY A 460 -4.55 -13.86 32.61
N HIS A 461 -5.10 -14.62 31.64
CA HIS A 461 -4.35 -15.40 30.65
C HIS A 461 -3.15 -16.20 31.23
N SER A 462 -3.34 -16.78 32.43
CA SER A 462 -2.27 -17.38 33.24
C SER A 462 -2.36 -18.91 33.35
N ALA A 463 -3.15 -19.58 32.52
CA ALA A 463 -3.31 -21.03 32.60
C ALA A 463 -2.00 -21.79 32.34
N ALA A 464 -1.09 -21.28 31.49
CA ALA A 464 0.24 -21.88 31.29
C ALA A 464 1.08 -21.82 32.57
N PHE A 465 1.08 -20.68 33.27
CA PHE A 465 1.72 -20.55 34.58
C PHE A 465 1.14 -21.55 35.57
N LYS A 466 -0.20 -21.65 35.65
CA LYS A 466 -0.87 -22.57 36.58
C LYS A 466 -0.53 -24.03 36.31
N ARG A 467 -0.45 -24.43 35.05
CA ARG A 467 -0.02 -25.79 34.66
C ARG A 467 1.40 -26.07 35.12
N ALA A 468 2.33 -25.15 34.85
CA ALA A 468 3.75 -25.33 35.16
C ALA A 468 4.05 -25.26 36.67
N MET A 469 3.41 -24.35 37.40
CA MET A 469 3.71 -24.09 38.82
C MET A 469 2.78 -24.86 39.79
N GLY A 470 1.67 -25.41 39.29
CA GLY A 470 0.69 -26.13 40.10
C GLY A 470 -0.14 -25.24 41.04
N VAL A 471 0.00 -23.91 40.96
CA VAL A 471 -0.69 -22.93 41.81
C VAL A 471 -1.28 -21.78 40.97
N ASP A 472 -2.34 -21.17 41.48
CA ASP A 472 -2.95 -19.97 40.88
C ASP A 472 -2.12 -18.72 41.21
N MET A 473 -1.92 -17.82 40.25
CA MET A 473 -1.15 -16.58 40.46
C MET A 473 -1.71 -15.77 41.65
N GLN A 474 -3.02 -15.76 41.87
CA GLN A 474 -3.64 -14.95 42.92
C GLN A 474 -3.53 -15.57 44.33
N SER A 475 -3.06 -16.82 44.45
CA SER A 475 -2.78 -17.46 45.75
C SER A 475 -1.53 -16.88 46.42
N ASP A 476 -1.37 -17.06 47.74
CA ASP A 476 -0.19 -16.55 48.45
C ASP A 476 1.12 -17.12 47.87
N ALA A 477 1.15 -18.42 47.55
CA ALA A 477 2.29 -19.07 46.90
C ALA A 477 2.52 -18.57 45.47
N GLY A 478 1.43 -18.40 44.69
CA GLY A 478 1.51 -17.88 43.33
C GLY A 478 2.02 -16.45 43.26
N LEU A 479 1.54 -15.57 44.16
CA LEU A 479 1.99 -14.18 44.26
C LEU A 479 3.48 -14.09 44.59
N GLU A 480 4.00 -14.96 45.46
CA GLU A 480 5.43 -15.01 45.76
C GLU A 480 6.26 -15.43 44.55
N ILE A 481 5.81 -16.45 43.80
CA ILE A 481 6.44 -16.87 42.55
C ILE A 481 6.43 -15.73 41.52
N VAL A 482 5.29 -15.05 41.35
CA VAL A 482 5.16 -13.90 40.43
C VAL A 482 6.12 -12.78 40.83
N LYS A 483 6.24 -12.44 42.11
CA LYS A 483 7.22 -11.44 42.58
C LYS A 483 8.65 -11.83 42.24
N ASN A 484 9.00 -13.11 42.36
CA ASN A 484 10.33 -13.61 41.99
C ASN A 484 10.57 -13.52 40.47
N ILE A 485 9.58 -13.88 39.64
CA ILE A 485 9.64 -13.74 38.19
C ILE A 485 9.80 -12.27 37.80
N ILE A 486 9.03 -11.36 38.40
CA ILE A 486 9.11 -9.92 38.14
C ILE A 486 10.49 -9.37 38.53
N LYS A 487 11.02 -9.80 39.68
CA LYS A 487 12.35 -9.42 40.12
C LYS A 487 13.43 -9.93 39.16
N GLU A 488 13.38 -11.20 38.77
CA GLU A 488 14.30 -11.78 37.79
C GLU A 488 14.22 -11.03 36.45
N PHE A 489 13.01 -10.84 35.92
CA PHE A 489 12.79 -10.18 34.63
C PHE A 489 13.31 -8.74 34.64
N CYS A 490 12.89 -7.94 35.63
CA CYS A 490 13.22 -6.51 35.68
C CYS A 490 14.71 -6.25 35.96
N THR A 491 15.41 -7.18 36.62
CA THR A 491 16.85 -7.10 36.85
C THR A 491 17.68 -7.64 35.68
N THR A 492 17.12 -8.56 34.89
CA THR A 492 17.80 -9.18 33.74
C THR A 492 17.70 -8.33 32.48
N TYR A 493 16.54 -7.69 32.24
CA TYR A 493 16.25 -7.00 30.99
C TYR A 493 16.16 -5.49 31.14
N ASP A 494 16.90 -4.78 30.29
CA ASP A 494 16.90 -3.32 30.21
C ASP A 494 15.78 -2.81 29.31
N VAL A 495 14.54 -2.90 29.83
CA VAL A 495 13.35 -2.28 29.25
C VAL A 495 12.82 -1.18 30.21
N PRO A 496 12.24 -0.07 29.70
CA PRO A 496 11.71 0.99 30.55
C PRO A 496 10.25 0.77 30.99
N TYR A 497 9.51 -0.10 30.29
CA TYR A 497 8.11 -0.42 30.57
C TYR A 497 7.94 -1.93 30.72
N LEU A 498 6.95 -2.33 31.52
CA LEU A 498 6.42 -3.69 31.59
C LEU A 498 4.90 -3.63 31.52
N HIS A 499 4.31 -4.35 30.56
CA HIS A 499 2.86 -4.51 30.50
C HIS A 499 2.46 -5.69 31.39
N LEU A 500 1.52 -5.49 32.31
CA LEU A 500 1.06 -6.53 33.23
C LEU A 500 -0.29 -7.14 32.81
N GLY A 501 -0.85 -6.68 31.70
CA GLY A 501 -2.11 -7.18 31.15
C GLY A 501 -3.30 -6.87 32.06
N ALA A 502 -3.85 -7.91 32.67
CA ALA A 502 -4.98 -7.91 33.62
C ALA A 502 -6.37 -7.76 32.98
N ASP A 503 -6.52 -8.13 31.72
CA ASP A 503 -7.80 -8.25 31.04
C ASP A 503 -8.50 -9.59 31.36
N GLU A 504 -9.80 -9.62 31.04
CA GLU A 504 -10.70 -10.79 31.09
C GLU A 504 -10.72 -11.62 32.39
N VAL A 505 -10.22 -11.06 33.50
CA VAL A 505 -10.07 -11.78 34.78
C VAL A 505 -10.84 -11.13 35.93
N LYS A 506 -11.35 -11.96 36.83
CA LYS A 506 -11.86 -11.51 38.13
C LYS A 506 -10.72 -11.44 39.15
N ILE A 507 -10.49 -10.25 39.70
CA ILE A 507 -9.55 -10.05 40.80
C ILE A 507 -10.16 -10.59 42.10
N THR A 508 -9.69 -11.74 42.56
CA THR A 508 -10.08 -12.38 43.83
C THR A 508 -9.16 -11.95 44.96
N ASN A 509 -7.86 -11.77 44.68
CA ASN A 509 -6.90 -11.18 45.59
C ASN A 509 -6.71 -9.68 45.28
N GLN A 510 -7.38 -8.82 46.06
CA GLN A 510 -7.34 -7.37 45.84
C GLN A 510 -5.95 -6.74 46.03
N LYS A 511 -5.01 -7.45 46.67
CA LYS A 511 -3.63 -6.98 46.86
C LYS A 511 -2.69 -7.40 45.74
N PHE A 512 -3.07 -8.37 44.90
CA PHE A 512 -2.19 -8.96 43.89
C PHE A 512 -1.57 -7.90 42.97
N LEU A 513 -2.40 -7.18 42.20
CA LEU A 513 -1.89 -6.16 41.27
C LEU A 513 -1.21 -4.99 42.01
N PRO A 514 -1.78 -4.39 43.06
CA PRO A 514 -1.10 -3.33 43.81
C PRO A 514 0.31 -3.70 44.28
N GLU A 515 0.52 -4.92 44.78
CA GLU A 515 1.83 -5.37 45.24
C GLU A 515 2.80 -5.62 44.08
N VAL A 516 2.34 -6.22 42.99
CA VAL A 516 3.19 -6.47 41.80
C VAL A 516 3.58 -5.16 41.11
N ILE A 517 2.65 -4.21 41.02
CA ILE A 517 2.89 -2.86 40.46
C ILE A 517 3.95 -2.14 41.31
N ALA A 518 3.76 -2.07 42.63
CA ALA A 518 4.70 -1.40 43.52
C ALA A 518 6.10 -2.01 43.45
N LEU A 519 6.19 -3.35 43.35
CA LEU A 519 7.47 -4.03 43.13
C LEU A 519 8.09 -3.63 41.79
N THR A 520 7.33 -3.71 40.70
CA THR A 520 7.79 -3.37 39.34
C THR A 520 8.32 -1.93 39.26
N GLU A 521 7.60 -0.98 39.87
CA GLU A 521 8.00 0.43 39.96
C GLU A 521 9.23 0.62 40.84
N SER A 522 9.35 -0.10 41.95
CA SER A 522 10.56 -0.05 42.80
C SER A 522 11.82 -0.56 42.09
N LEU A 523 11.64 -1.38 41.05
CA LEU A 523 12.71 -1.87 40.17
C LEU A 523 12.96 -0.93 38.98
N GLY A 524 12.37 0.27 38.99
CA GLY A 524 12.61 1.33 38.01
C GLY A 524 11.84 1.18 36.70
N LYS A 525 10.83 0.30 36.64
CA LYS A 525 10.02 0.08 35.44
C LYS A 525 8.69 0.80 35.56
N LYS A 526 8.19 1.37 34.45
CA LYS A 526 6.83 1.92 34.39
C LYS A 526 5.85 0.83 33.98
N VAL A 527 4.65 0.86 34.56
CA VAL A 527 3.65 -0.17 34.34
C VAL A 527 2.58 0.29 33.35
N ILE A 528 2.15 -0.65 32.49
CA ILE A 528 1.01 -0.52 31.60
C ILE A 528 0.04 -1.67 31.89
N GLY A 529 -1.26 -1.43 31.75
CA GLY A 529 -2.28 -2.48 31.86
C GLY A 529 -3.48 -2.21 30.95
N TRP A 530 -4.19 -3.28 30.59
CA TRP A 530 -5.39 -3.21 29.74
C TRP A 530 -6.54 -2.51 30.46
N GLU A 531 -7.37 -1.79 29.70
CA GLU A 531 -8.59 -1.15 30.18
C GLU A 531 -9.78 -1.43 29.25
N PRO A 532 -10.90 -1.97 29.78
CA PRO A 532 -11.09 -2.46 31.16
C PRO A 532 -10.13 -3.59 31.55
N GLY A 533 -9.80 -3.67 32.84
CA GLY A 533 -8.88 -4.68 33.37
C GLY A 533 -8.82 -4.66 34.91
N GLY A 534 -7.60 -4.71 35.43
CA GLY A 534 -7.30 -4.80 36.87
C GLY A 534 -7.62 -3.57 37.74
N ASN A 535 -7.45 -3.70 39.06
CA ASN A 535 -7.65 -2.64 40.06
C ASN A 535 -6.45 -1.68 40.14
N PHE A 536 -6.11 -1.07 39.02
CA PHE A 536 -4.94 -0.21 38.84
C PHE A 536 -5.08 1.18 39.49
N SER A 537 -3.95 1.76 39.93
CA SER A 537 -3.85 3.16 40.37
C SER A 537 -3.76 4.13 39.18
N ASP A 538 -3.94 5.44 39.43
CA ASP A 538 -3.87 6.48 38.40
C ASP A 538 -2.47 6.62 37.74
N GLY A 539 -1.42 6.15 38.42
CA GLY A 539 -0.04 6.22 37.92
C GLY A 539 0.28 5.21 36.81
N VAL A 540 -0.49 4.12 36.72
CA VAL A 540 -0.34 3.09 35.69
C VAL A 540 -0.89 3.63 34.35
N ILE A 541 -0.19 3.39 33.25
CA ILE A 541 -0.69 3.75 31.91
C ILE A 541 -1.77 2.75 31.49
N ARG A 542 -2.88 3.24 30.94
CA ARG A 542 -3.99 2.37 30.48
C ARG A 542 -3.96 2.16 28.97
N GLN A 543 -3.94 0.90 28.53
CA GLN A 543 -4.17 0.56 27.14
C GLN A 543 -5.64 0.24 26.91
N LEU A 544 -6.35 1.15 26.26
CA LEU A 544 -7.79 1.07 26.04
C LEU A 544 -8.08 0.08 24.92
N TRP A 545 -8.87 -0.97 25.18
CA TRP A 545 -9.24 -1.96 24.17
C TRP A 545 -10.76 -2.12 23.98
N MET A 546 -11.58 -1.70 24.96
CA MET A 546 -13.04 -1.64 24.84
C MET A 546 -13.64 -0.26 25.14
N GLU A 547 -14.90 -0.04 24.76
CA GLU A 547 -15.62 1.22 25.00
C GLU A 547 -15.82 1.60 26.47
N GLY A 548 -15.91 0.62 27.38
CA GLY A 548 -16.03 0.87 28.83
C GLY A 548 -14.90 1.75 29.38
N ALA A 549 -13.77 1.78 28.69
CA ALA A 549 -12.59 2.57 28.97
C ALA A 549 -12.76 4.10 28.77
N THR A 550 -13.92 4.56 28.25
CA THR A 550 -14.20 5.99 28.02
C THR A 550 -14.15 6.85 29.29
N LYS A 551 -14.32 6.26 30.48
CA LYS A 551 -14.13 6.96 31.76
C LYS A 551 -12.66 7.34 31.98
N VAL A 552 -11.74 6.42 31.67
CA VAL A 552 -10.30 6.65 31.77
C VAL A 552 -9.87 7.76 30.81
N SER A 553 -10.33 7.72 29.55
CA SER A 553 -9.98 8.75 28.57
C SER A 553 -10.52 10.15 28.89
N LYS A 554 -11.42 10.28 29.86
CA LYS A 554 -11.93 11.58 30.35
C LYS A 554 -11.20 12.07 31.60
N SER A 555 -10.40 11.22 32.25
CA SER A 555 -9.59 11.61 33.41
C SER A 555 -8.39 12.43 32.96
N LYS A 556 -8.12 13.54 33.67
CA LYS A 556 -6.92 14.35 33.46
C LYS A 556 -5.68 13.79 34.15
N ASN A 557 -5.83 12.77 35.00
CA ASN A 557 -4.73 12.23 35.80
C ASN A 557 -4.13 10.96 35.21
N ILE A 558 -4.86 10.28 34.31
CA ILE A 558 -4.47 8.97 33.79
C ILE A 558 -3.89 9.14 32.39
N LYS A 559 -2.74 8.52 32.15
CA LYS A 559 -2.16 8.40 30.81
C LYS A 559 -2.71 7.17 30.12
N TYR A 560 -2.97 7.27 28.82
CA TYR A 560 -3.58 6.18 28.08
C TYR A 560 -3.11 6.06 26.64
N LEU A 561 -3.31 4.86 26.11
CA LEU A 561 -3.00 4.39 24.77
C LEU A 561 -4.27 3.83 24.15
N ASP A 562 -4.57 4.19 22.91
CA ASP A 562 -5.78 3.73 22.23
C ASP A 562 -5.49 2.52 21.32
N SER A 563 -6.11 1.38 21.65
CA SER A 563 -6.13 0.16 20.83
C SER A 563 -7.56 -0.26 20.47
N ARG A 564 -8.59 0.50 20.88
CA ARG A 564 -10.01 0.14 20.66
C ARG A 564 -10.28 -0.04 19.18
N HIS A 565 -10.69 -1.23 18.75
CA HIS A 565 -10.95 -1.55 17.34
C HIS A 565 -9.75 -1.32 16.40
N LEU A 566 -8.52 -1.41 16.92
CA LEU A 566 -7.28 -1.47 16.12
C LEU A 566 -6.74 -2.91 16.09
N TYR A 567 -7.64 -3.89 16.01
CA TYR A 567 -7.36 -5.32 16.09
C TYR A 567 -7.47 -5.90 14.68
N LEU A 568 -6.32 -6.09 14.02
CA LEU A 568 -6.28 -6.47 12.60
C LEU A 568 -6.87 -7.86 12.34
N ASN A 569 -6.86 -8.72 13.34
CA ASN A 569 -7.39 -10.08 13.34
C ASN A 569 -8.93 -10.19 13.34
N HIS A 570 -9.63 -9.07 13.51
CA HIS A 570 -11.10 -9.02 13.44
C HIS A 570 -11.62 -8.46 12.12
N MET A 571 -10.79 -7.82 11.31
CA MET A 571 -11.23 -6.97 10.21
C MET A 571 -10.75 -7.49 8.86
N ASP A 572 -11.53 -7.15 7.84
CA ASP A 572 -11.16 -7.41 6.46
C ASP A 572 -9.91 -6.59 6.04
N PRO A 573 -9.02 -7.11 5.17
CA PRO A 573 -7.81 -6.37 4.79
C PRO A 573 -8.07 -5.00 4.16
N LEU A 574 -9.09 -4.90 3.30
CA LEU A 574 -9.43 -3.63 2.66
C LEU A 574 -10.16 -2.69 3.63
N GLU A 575 -11.04 -3.23 4.47
CA GLU A 575 -11.73 -2.51 5.55
C GLU A 575 -10.77 -1.93 6.60
N SER A 576 -9.73 -2.69 6.96
CA SER A 576 -8.78 -2.32 8.01
C SER A 576 -8.07 -1.01 7.65
N VAL A 577 -7.61 -0.91 6.41
CA VAL A 577 -6.97 0.31 5.89
C VAL A 577 -7.96 1.49 5.90
N VAL A 578 -9.20 1.29 5.49
CA VAL A 578 -10.24 2.35 5.52
C VAL A 578 -10.50 2.83 6.94
N THR A 579 -10.71 1.90 7.87
CA THR A 579 -11.07 2.20 9.26
C THR A 579 -9.93 2.89 9.99
N ILE A 580 -8.69 2.45 9.79
CA ILE A 580 -7.50 3.07 10.40
C ILE A 580 -7.24 4.45 9.79
N PHE A 581 -7.32 4.59 8.47
CA PHE A 581 -7.07 5.87 7.80
C PHE A 581 -8.03 6.96 8.26
N ASN A 582 -9.32 6.62 8.41
CA ASN A 582 -10.36 7.58 8.79
C ASN A 582 -10.35 7.97 10.27
N ARG A 583 -9.61 7.25 11.12
CA ARG A 583 -9.72 7.36 12.57
C ARG A 583 -8.97 8.56 13.14
N GLN A 584 -9.57 9.23 14.12
CA GLN A 584 -8.86 10.03 15.11
C GLN A 584 -8.36 9.12 16.25
N ILE A 585 -7.04 8.95 16.37
CA ILE A 585 -6.44 8.17 17.46
C ILE A 585 -6.74 8.88 18.78
N CYS A 586 -7.13 8.15 19.82
CA CYS A 586 -7.60 8.71 21.08
C CYS A 586 -8.86 9.61 20.97
N ASN A 587 -9.55 9.62 19.82
CA ASN A 587 -10.56 10.62 19.44
C ASN A 587 -10.00 12.06 19.44
N LEU A 588 -8.73 12.22 19.12
CA LEU A 588 -8.02 13.49 19.01
C LEU A 588 -7.31 13.57 17.66
N THR A 589 -7.03 14.80 17.22
CA THR A 589 -6.21 15.04 16.02
C THR A 589 -4.72 14.86 16.28
N GLU A 590 -4.29 14.96 17.54
CA GLU A 590 -2.91 14.81 17.98
C GLU A 590 -2.85 14.38 19.45
N GLY A 591 -1.68 13.92 19.89
CA GLY A 591 -1.46 13.46 21.25
C GLY A 591 -1.31 14.61 22.25
N ASN A 592 -1.36 14.28 23.53
CA ASN A 592 -1.08 15.22 24.62
C ASN A 592 -0.46 14.48 25.82
N GLU A 593 -0.34 15.16 26.96
CA GLU A 593 0.29 14.61 28.17
C GLU A 593 -0.40 13.35 28.73
N ASN A 594 -1.71 13.20 28.48
CA ASN A 594 -2.52 12.04 28.88
C ASN A 594 -2.68 11.05 27.72
N ALA A 595 -3.11 11.53 26.55
CA ALA A 595 -3.38 10.75 25.35
C ALA A 595 -2.09 10.55 24.56
N LEU A 596 -1.31 9.53 24.88
CA LEU A 596 0.05 9.39 24.36
C LEU A 596 0.07 8.95 22.89
N GLY A 597 -0.96 8.21 22.46
CA GLY A 597 -1.07 7.66 21.12
C GLY A 597 -1.81 6.32 21.11
N GLY A 598 -1.40 5.40 20.25
CA GLY A 598 -2.11 4.13 20.07
C GLY A 598 -1.22 2.96 19.73
N ILE A 599 -1.82 1.78 19.75
CA ILE A 599 -1.17 0.53 19.37
C ILE A 599 -2.12 -0.27 18.47
N VAL A 600 -1.66 -0.61 17.27
CA VAL A 600 -2.36 -1.58 16.41
C VAL A 600 -1.94 -3.00 16.77
N CYS A 601 -2.92 -3.87 16.97
CA CYS A 601 -2.75 -5.18 17.60
C CYS A 601 -3.08 -6.30 16.61
N VAL A 602 -2.28 -7.38 16.66
CA VAL A 602 -2.55 -8.63 15.97
C VAL A 602 -2.60 -9.73 17.01
N TRP A 603 -3.82 -10.14 17.36
CA TRP A 603 -4.08 -11.37 18.11
C TRP A 603 -4.32 -12.51 17.15
N ASN A 604 -3.85 -13.71 17.46
CA ASN A 604 -4.15 -14.85 16.61
C ASN A 604 -4.43 -16.07 17.48
N ASP A 605 -5.61 -16.10 18.09
CA ASP A 605 -5.99 -17.13 19.06
C ASP A 605 -6.07 -18.50 18.38
N ARG A 606 -6.56 -18.53 17.14
CA ARG A 606 -6.65 -19.74 16.33
C ARG A 606 -5.25 -20.23 15.93
N VAL A 607 -5.06 -21.54 15.93
CA VAL A 607 -3.83 -22.18 15.44
C VAL A 607 -3.60 -21.86 13.96
N VAL A 608 -2.35 -21.59 13.61
CA VAL A 608 -1.91 -21.47 12.22
C VAL A 608 -1.25 -22.76 11.74
N ALA A 609 -1.28 -23.01 10.43
CA ALA A 609 -0.58 -24.16 9.87
C ALA A 609 0.93 -23.88 9.74
N ASN A 610 1.29 -22.63 9.42
CA ASN A 610 2.67 -22.14 9.31
C ASN A 610 2.79 -20.77 10.01
N GLU A 611 3.99 -20.42 10.49
CA GLU A 611 4.22 -19.11 11.14
C GLU A 611 3.84 -17.91 10.24
N ASP A 612 4.09 -18.02 8.93
CA ASP A 612 3.78 -16.98 7.94
C ASP A 612 2.27 -16.74 7.77
N ASP A 613 1.42 -17.70 8.12
CA ASP A 613 -0.04 -17.53 8.02
C ASP A 613 -0.53 -16.40 8.96
N VAL A 614 0.19 -16.10 10.04
CA VAL A 614 -0.09 -14.93 10.89
C VAL A 614 -0.04 -13.64 10.04
N MET A 615 0.87 -13.57 9.09
CA MET A 615 1.07 -12.43 8.19
C MET A 615 0.11 -12.50 6.99
N THR A 616 -0.03 -13.65 6.35
CA THR A 616 -0.90 -13.80 5.16
C THR A 616 -2.38 -13.60 5.53
N MET A 617 -2.80 -14.12 6.68
CA MET A 617 -4.17 -14.04 7.14
C MET A 617 -4.50 -12.75 7.88
N ASN A 618 -3.57 -11.84 8.15
CA ASN A 618 -3.92 -10.58 8.80
C ASN A 618 -3.39 -9.40 7.98
N PRO A 619 -4.06 -8.25 7.93
CA PRO A 619 -3.57 -7.09 7.20
C PRO A 619 -2.42 -6.37 7.91
N VAL A 620 -1.38 -7.10 8.33
CA VAL A 620 -0.33 -6.62 9.23
C VAL A 620 0.39 -5.41 8.62
N TYR A 621 1.03 -5.57 7.47
CA TYR A 621 1.76 -4.46 6.84
C TYR A 621 0.87 -3.34 6.30
N PRO A 622 -0.21 -3.58 5.54
CA PRO A 622 -1.09 -2.49 5.12
C PRO A 622 -1.71 -1.75 6.31
N GLY A 623 -2.12 -2.46 7.36
CA GLY A 623 -2.63 -1.87 8.60
C GLY A 623 -1.57 -1.06 9.35
N MET A 624 -0.35 -1.60 9.48
CA MET A 624 0.80 -0.95 10.13
C MET A 624 1.17 0.35 9.42
N LEU A 625 1.25 0.37 8.09
CA LEU A 625 1.57 1.58 7.32
C LEU A 625 0.46 2.62 7.44
N THR A 626 -0.80 2.20 7.38
CA THR A 626 -1.94 3.10 7.57
C THR A 626 -1.95 3.70 8.98
N PHE A 627 -1.62 2.90 9.99
CA PHE A 627 -1.49 3.37 11.36
C PHE A 627 -0.30 4.31 11.52
N ALA A 628 0.82 4.04 10.86
CA ALA A 628 1.97 4.95 10.82
C ALA A 628 1.60 6.30 10.20
N GLU A 629 0.88 6.31 9.07
CA GLU A 629 0.36 7.54 8.46
C GLU A 629 -0.48 8.34 9.47
N ARG A 630 -1.47 7.70 10.10
CA ARG A 630 -2.41 8.41 10.97
C ARG A 630 -1.79 8.85 12.30
N SER A 631 -0.91 8.04 12.88
CA SER A 631 -0.23 8.34 14.15
C SER A 631 0.92 9.34 14.00
N TRP A 632 1.54 9.41 12.81
CA TRP A 632 2.55 10.43 12.51
C TRP A 632 1.90 11.74 12.05
N ARG A 633 0.99 11.70 11.07
CA ARG A 633 0.39 12.91 10.50
C ARG A 633 -0.65 13.54 11.43
N GLY A 634 -1.34 12.73 12.25
CA GLY A 634 -2.48 13.16 13.03
C GLY A 634 -3.73 13.34 12.18
N GLY A 635 -4.76 13.99 12.72
CA GLY A 635 -6.04 14.25 12.04
C GLY A 635 -6.96 13.02 12.00
N GLY A 636 -7.69 12.84 10.90
CA GLY A 636 -8.79 11.87 10.79
C GLY A 636 -10.15 12.51 11.08
N TYR A 637 -11.20 11.68 11.06
CA TYR A 637 -12.58 12.08 11.23
C TYR A 637 -13.12 11.64 12.60
N ALA A 638 -14.07 12.41 13.13
CA ALA A 638 -14.72 12.07 14.39
C ALA A 638 -15.59 10.81 14.23
N GLY A 639 -15.60 9.96 15.26
CA GLY A 639 -16.27 8.67 15.22
C GLY A 639 -15.47 7.62 14.44
N TRP A 640 -16.02 6.41 14.35
CA TRP A 640 -15.39 5.30 13.63
C TRP A 640 -16.29 4.86 12.48
N THR A 641 -15.69 4.67 11.30
CA THR A 641 -16.41 4.28 10.10
C THR A 641 -15.60 3.29 9.28
N ALA A 642 -16.30 2.32 8.71
CA ALA A 642 -15.74 1.34 7.78
C ALA A 642 -15.94 1.76 6.30
N THR A 643 -16.23 3.05 6.04
CA THR A 643 -16.56 3.56 4.70
C THR A 643 -15.51 4.56 4.21
N ILE A 644 -15.11 4.45 2.93
CA ILE A 644 -14.29 5.50 2.27
C ILE A 644 -15.10 6.78 2.14
N GLY A 645 -16.41 6.65 1.87
CA GLY A 645 -17.36 7.74 1.69
C GLY A 645 -17.96 7.75 0.31
N GLU A 646 -18.82 8.74 0.07
CA GLU A 646 -19.41 8.94 -1.24
C GLU A 646 -18.33 9.38 -2.25
N PRO A 647 -18.46 8.99 -3.53
CA PRO A 647 -17.54 9.40 -4.58
C PRO A 647 -17.35 10.91 -4.64
N GLU A 648 -16.15 11.35 -5.02
CA GLU A 648 -15.80 12.77 -5.22
C GLU A 648 -15.81 13.65 -3.95
N THR A 649 -16.17 13.10 -2.78
CA THR A 649 -16.05 13.81 -1.51
C THR A 649 -14.59 14.02 -1.10
N GLU A 650 -14.33 15.03 -0.26
CA GLU A 650 -12.98 15.30 0.27
C GLU A 650 -12.38 14.05 0.93
N ARG A 651 -13.17 13.30 1.71
CA ARG A 651 -12.74 12.07 2.37
C ARG A 651 -12.35 10.98 1.38
N ALA A 652 -13.17 10.76 0.35
CA ALA A 652 -12.87 9.76 -0.69
C ALA A 652 -11.62 10.13 -1.49
N ASN A 653 -11.46 11.42 -1.83
CA ASN A 653 -10.28 11.91 -2.55
C ASN A 653 -9.00 11.82 -1.69
N ALA A 654 -9.10 12.14 -0.39
CA ALA A 654 -7.99 12.00 0.55
C ALA A 654 -7.58 10.53 0.73
N PHE A 655 -8.55 9.62 0.81
CA PHE A 655 -8.27 8.18 0.85
C PHE A 655 -7.62 7.69 -0.45
N ALA A 656 -8.10 8.12 -1.61
CA ALA A 656 -7.53 7.73 -2.90
C ALA A 656 -6.07 8.19 -3.06
N GLU A 657 -5.74 9.40 -2.58
CA GLU A 657 -4.35 9.89 -2.55
C GLU A 657 -3.46 9.03 -1.65
N PHE A 658 -3.94 8.71 -0.45
CA PHE A 658 -3.22 7.85 0.48
C PHE A 658 -3.05 6.43 -0.07
N GLU A 659 -4.10 5.88 -0.67
CA GLU A 659 -4.09 4.55 -1.27
C GLU A 659 -3.05 4.44 -2.38
N ASN A 660 -2.92 5.46 -3.24
CA ASN A 660 -1.87 5.46 -4.26
C ASN A 660 -0.47 5.42 -3.62
N ARG A 661 -0.23 6.22 -2.56
CA ARG A 661 1.05 6.17 -1.83
C ARG A 661 1.30 4.81 -1.19
N LEU A 662 0.28 4.21 -0.58
CA LEU A 662 0.36 2.87 0.03
C LEU A 662 0.72 1.79 -1.01
N LEU A 663 0.12 1.85 -2.20
CA LEU A 663 0.40 0.91 -3.29
C LEU A 663 1.79 1.10 -3.89
N ASP A 664 2.30 2.33 -3.93
CA ASP A 664 3.70 2.59 -4.30
C ASP A 664 4.65 1.96 -3.28
N GLN A 665 4.37 2.08 -1.97
CA GLN A 665 5.15 1.38 -0.93
C GLN A 665 5.15 -0.13 -1.17
N LYS A 666 3.96 -0.72 -1.38
CA LYS A 666 3.81 -2.16 -1.67
C LYS A 666 4.70 -2.59 -2.83
N LYS A 667 4.69 -1.85 -3.94
CA LYS A 667 5.45 -2.19 -5.15
C LYS A 667 6.96 -2.08 -4.96
N LEU A 668 7.41 -1.05 -4.23
CA LEU A 668 8.83 -0.75 -4.10
C LEU A 668 9.53 -1.55 -2.99
N TYR A 669 8.86 -1.74 -1.85
CA TYR A 669 9.52 -2.19 -0.61
C TYR A 669 8.98 -3.50 -0.04
N PHE A 670 7.86 -4.03 -0.53
CA PHE A 670 7.23 -5.26 -0.03
C PHE A 670 7.25 -6.40 -1.03
N LYS A 671 8.17 -6.37 -2.01
CA LYS A 671 8.34 -7.48 -2.95
C LYS A 671 8.78 -8.73 -2.19
N GLY A 672 7.95 -9.79 -2.23
CA GLY A 672 8.22 -11.05 -1.53
C GLY A 672 7.73 -11.07 -0.08
N LEU A 673 7.01 -10.04 0.37
CA LEU A 673 6.36 -9.99 1.68
C LEU A 673 4.83 -10.02 1.52
N ASP A 674 4.12 -10.55 2.53
CA ASP A 674 2.66 -10.61 2.55
C ASP A 674 2.04 -9.22 2.72
N PHE A 675 1.61 -8.64 1.59
CA PHE A 675 0.89 -7.37 1.55
C PHE A 675 -0.48 -7.55 0.90
N ASN A 676 -1.43 -8.06 1.68
CA ASN A 676 -2.81 -8.41 1.32
C ASN A 676 -3.72 -7.18 1.13
N TYR A 677 -3.32 -6.24 0.28
CA TYR A 677 -4.11 -5.05 -0.09
C TYR A 677 -4.03 -4.76 -1.59
N VAL A 678 -5.14 -4.31 -2.18
CA VAL A 678 -5.24 -3.89 -3.59
C VAL A 678 -6.05 -2.61 -3.72
N LYS A 679 -5.88 -1.91 -4.84
CA LYS A 679 -6.58 -0.64 -5.10
C LYS A 679 -8.09 -0.81 -5.08
N GLN A 680 -8.79 0.06 -4.38
CA GLN A 680 -10.23 -0.03 -4.20
C GLN A 680 -10.97 1.31 -4.34
N ALA A 681 -10.27 2.45 -4.29
CA ALA A 681 -10.90 3.77 -4.34
C ALA A 681 -11.48 4.14 -5.72
N ASP A 682 -11.11 3.42 -6.78
CA ASP A 682 -11.64 3.64 -8.14
C ASP A 682 -12.99 2.95 -8.37
N LEU A 683 -13.46 2.11 -7.43
CA LEU A 683 -14.67 1.31 -7.58
C LEU A 683 -15.85 1.98 -6.89
N VAL A 684 -16.88 2.31 -7.66
CA VAL A 684 -18.10 2.98 -7.16
C VAL A 684 -19.30 2.07 -7.35
N TRP A 685 -20.10 1.94 -6.29
CA TRP A 685 -21.30 1.11 -6.26
C TRP A 685 -22.56 1.94 -6.06
N ASP A 686 -23.58 1.63 -6.85
CA ASP A 686 -24.96 2.08 -6.63
C ASP A 686 -25.68 1.03 -5.77
N ILE A 687 -26.31 1.46 -4.67
CA ILE A 687 -26.93 0.59 -3.68
C ILE A 687 -28.45 0.80 -3.64
N TYR A 688 -29.20 -0.29 -3.74
CA TYR A 688 -30.66 -0.30 -3.84
C TYR A 688 -31.29 -1.13 -2.70
N GLY A 689 -32.30 -0.58 -2.04
CA GLY A 689 -33.03 -1.21 -0.95
C GLY A 689 -33.69 -0.15 -0.05
N PRO A 690 -34.19 -0.54 1.14
CA PRO A 690 -34.38 -1.93 1.56
C PRO A 690 -35.55 -2.59 0.83
N PHE A 691 -35.44 -3.89 0.54
CA PHE A 691 -36.54 -4.72 0.06
C PHE A 691 -37.00 -5.68 1.16
N ASP A 692 -38.28 -5.65 1.55
CA ASP A 692 -38.82 -6.50 2.62
C ASP A 692 -38.81 -7.99 2.24
N ASN A 693 -37.92 -8.75 2.87
CA ASN A 693 -37.76 -10.18 2.64
C ASN A 693 -38.58 -11.06 3.58
N LYS A 694 -39.18 -10.49 4.64
CA LYS A 694 -39.97 -11.22 5.66
C LYS A 694 -39.26 -12.44 6.26
N GLY A 695 -37.92 -12.39 6.35
CA GLY A 695 -37.07 -13.46 6.87
C GLY A 695 -36.65 -14.50 5.85
N ASP A 696 -37.19 -14.47 4.63
CA ASP A 696 -36.80 -15.37 3.54
C ASP A 696 -35.61 -14.79 2.75
N LEU A 697 -34.41 -15.27 3.08
CA LEU A 697 -33.16 -14.86 2.44
C LEU A 697 -33.09 -15.21 0.95
N THR A 698 -33.89 -16.18 0.50
CA THR A 698 -33.91 -16.64 -0.90
C THR A 698 -34.83 -15.79 -1.78
N LYS A 699 -35.74 -15.01 -1.17
CA LYS A 699 -36.72 -14.18 -1.87
C LYS A 699 -36.08 -13.28 -2.92
N THR A 700 -36.72 -13.19 -4.07
CA THR A 700 -36.23 -12.44 -5.24
C THR A 700 -36.97 -11.11 -5.40
N PHE A 701 -36.26 -10.08 -5.84
CA PHE A 701 -36.82 -8.73 -6.04
C PHE A 701 -36.55 -8.19 -7.45
N ALA A 702 -37.07 -6.99 -7.73
CA ALA A 702 -36.94 -6.36 -9.04
C ALA A 702 -35.50 -6.31 -9.58
N PRO A 703 -34.45 -5.99 -8.78
CA PRO A 703 -33.06 -5.95 -9.28
C PRO A 703 -32.51 -7.27 -9.83
N GLU A 704 -33.12 -8.41 -9.49
CA GLU A 704 -32.73 -9.71 -10.05
C GLU A 704 -33.30 -9.94 -11.45
N LYS A 705 -34.31 -9.16 -11.87
CA LYS A 705 -35.00 -9.31 -13.15
C LYS A 705 -34.31 -8.51 -14.26
N ILE A 706 -34.25 -9.07 -15.46
CA ILE A 706 -33.60 -8.46 -16.66
C ILE A 706 -34.15 -7.05 -16.98
N LYS A 707 -35.40 -6.76 -16.62
CA LYS A 707 -36.05 -5.47 -16.90
C LYS A 707 -35.69 -4.34 -15.92
N PHE A 708 -34.91 -4.61 -14.87
CA PHE A 708 -34.49 -3.56 -13.93
C PHE A 708 -33.49 -2.61 -14.58
N ASN A 709 -33.96 -1.42 -14.95
CA ASN A 709 -33.13 -0.42 -15.62
C ASN A 709 -32.53 0.54 -14.58
N THR A 710 -31.31 0.24 -14.15
CA THR A 710 -30.56 1.07 -13.21
C THR A 710 -30.33 2.51 -13.64
N SER A 711 -30.37 2.82 -14.94
CA SER A 711 -30.27 4.20 -15.43
C SER A 711 -31.55 5.02 -15.18
N LYS A 712 -32.65 4.38 -14.77
CA LYS A 712 -33.94 5.01 -14.46
C LYS A 712 -34.31 4.97 -12.97
N GLU A 713 -33.59 4.17 -12.19
CA GLU A 713 -33.85 3.96 -10.76
C GLU A 713 -32.81 4.73 -9.95
N LYS A 714 -33.26 5.55 -9.00
CA LYS A 714 -32.35 6.31 -8.14
C LYS A 714 -31.78 5.38 -7.06
N PRO A 715 -30.46 5.20 -6.94
CA PRO A 715 -29.89 4.44 -5.83
C PRO A 715 -30.16 5.15 -4.50
N MET A 716 -30.32 4.38 -3.43
CA MET A 716 -30.48 4.91 -2.08
C MET A 716 -29.15 5.43 -1.53
N TYR A 717 -28.06 4.72 -1.81
CA TYR A 717 -26.71 5.13 -1.44
C TYR A 717 -25.75 4.96 -2.62
N LYS A 718 -24.69 5.76 -2.64
CA LYS A 718 -23.49 5.52 -3.44
C LYS A 718 -22.32 5.28 -2.52
N ALA A 719 -21.49 4.29 -2.83
CA ALA A 719 -20.34 3.96 -1.99
C ALA A 719 -19.10 3.67 -2.84
N THR A 720 -17.97 4.21 -2.40
CA THR A 720 -16.66 3.88 -2.96
C THR A 720 -16.03 2.74 -2.16
N GLY A 721 -15.48 1.73 -2.86
CA GLY A 721 -14.69 0.67 -2.24
C GLY A 721 -14.80 -0.69 -2.93
N GLY A 722 -13.80 -1.52 -2.64
CA GLY A 722 -13.71 -2.92 -3.03
C GLY A 722 -14.32 -3.83 -1.98
N THR A 723 -14.16 -3.47 -0.70
CA THR A 723 -14.96 -4.00 0.41
C THR A 723 -15.99 -2.95 0.84
N LEU A 724 -17.26 -3.34 0.86
CA LEU A 724 -18.38 -2.51 1.33
C LEU A 724 -19.03 -3.15 2.54
N VAL A 725 -18.93 -2.46 3.67
CA VAL A 725 -19.54 -2.87 4.95
C VAL A 725 -20.93 -2.25 5.06
N MET A 726 -21.97 -3.05 4.84
CA MET A 726 -23.37 -2.59 4.88
C MET A 726 -23.76 -2.21 6.31
N ARG A 727 -23.43 -3.07 7.27
CA ARG A 727 -23.49 -2.84 8.72
C ARG A 727 -22.27 -3.48 9.36
N HIS A 728 -21.49 -2.69 10.09
CA HIS A 728 -20.38 -3.21 10.86
C HIS A 728 -20.90 -4.06 12.03
N TRP A 729 -20.17 -5.11 12.41
CA TRP A 729 -20.63 -6.01 13.47
C TRP A 729 -20.59 -5.36 14.88
N TRP A 730 -19.63 -4.47 15.14
CA TRP A 730 -19.65 -3.49 16.24
C TRP A 730 -20.57 -2.28 16.00
N ALA A 731 -21.67 -2.39 15.25
CA ALA A 731 -22.63 -1.30 15.16
C ALA A 731 -23.41 -1.14 16.50
N PRO A 732 -23.69 0.11 16.95
CA PRO A 732 -23.53 1.37 16.23
C PRO A 732 -22.16 2.07 16.38
N GLN A 733 -21.21 1.49 17.10
CA GLN A 733 -19.90 2.11 17.40
C GLN A 733 -19.08 2.41 16.15
N ILE A 734 -19.04 1.44 15.22
CA ILE A 734 -18.47 1.64 13.88
C ILE A 734 -19.62 1.71 12.88
N SER A 735 -19.68 2.81 12.12
CA SER A 735 -20.69 2.97 11.08
C SER A 735 -20.33 2.20 9.81
N GLY A 736 -21.35 1.53 9.24
CA GLY A 736 -21.32 1.01 7.87
C GLY A 736 -21.96 1.99 6.89
N ILE A 737 -22.30 1.49 5.70
CA ILE A 737 -22.93 2.29 4.64
C ILE A 737 -24.38 2.63 4.96
N ILE A 738 -25.14 1.66 5.49
CA ILE A 738 -26.55 1.88 5.82
C ILE A 738 -26.62 2.52 7.21
N GLU A 739 -27.11 3.76 7.26
CA GLU A 739 -27.23 4.52 8.51
C GLU A 739 -28.20 3.88 9.51
N GLN A 740 -29.30 3.32 9.00
CA GLN A 740 -30.35 2.66 9.80
C GLN A 740 -30.65 1.25 9.26
N PRO A 741 -29.76 0.27 9.53
CA PRO A 741 -29.92 -1.08 9.00
C PRO A 741 -31.13 -1.77 9.62
N GLN A 742 -31.93 -2.44 8.79
CA GLN A 742 -33.17 -3.13 9.20
C GLN A 742 -33.07 -4.64 8.98
N GLU A 743 -33.55 -5.41 9.97
CA GLU A 743 -33.73 -6.85 9.84
C GLU A 743 -34.80 -7.18 8.79
N ASN A 744 -34.82 -8.42 8.30
CA ASN A 744 -35.74 -8.89 7.25
C ASN A 744 -35.69 -8.05 5.97
N THR A 745 -34.50 -7.58 5.57
CA THR A 745 -34.32 -6.80 4.35
C THR A 745 -33.31 -7.43 3.39
N THR A 746 -33.52 -7.19 2.11
CA THR A 746 -32.55 -7.48 1.06
C THR A 746 -32.09 -6.18 0.43
N TRP A 747 -30.79 -6.09 0.20
CA TRP A 747 -30.15 -4.98 -0.52
C TRP A 747 -29.42 -5.51 -1.76
N TYR A 748 -29.27 -4.64 -2.75
CA TYR A 748 -28.50 -4.93 -3.94
C TYR A 748 -27.44 -3.85 -4.16
N ALA A 749 -26.24 -4.25 -4.55
CA ALA A 749 -25.20 -3.35 -5.00
C ALA A 749 -24.89 -3.62 -6.47
N GLN A 750 -24.67 -2.57 -7.25
CA GLN A 750 -24.33 -2.68 -8.66
C GLN A 750 -23.15 -1.76 -9.02
N THR A 751 -22.25 -2.25 -9.86
CA THR A 751 -21.17 -1.45 -10.46
C THR A 751 -20.87 -1.94 -11.88
N GLN A 752 -20.05 -1.19 -12.60
CA GLN A 752 -19.54 -1.58 -13.91
C GLN A 752 -18.01 -1.55 -13.89
N ILE A 753 -17.41 -2.58 -14.48
CA ILE A 753 -15.96 -2.65 -14.68
C ILE A 753 -15.65 -2.70 -16.18
N TRP A 754 -14.64 -1.97 -16.60
CA TRP A 754 -14.21 -1.92 -18.00
C TRP A 754 -13.15 -2.98 -18.29
N SER A 755 -13.23 -3.64 -19.44
CA SER A 755 -12.16 -4.48 -19.98
C SER A 755 -11.82 -4.05 -21.40
N ASP A 756 -10.53 -3.91 -21.72
CA ASP A 756 -10.08 -3.51 -23.07
C ASP A 756 -10.20 -4.64 -24.11
N GLU A 757 -10.29 -5.88 -23.63
CA GLU A 757 -10.43 -7.08 -24.45
C GLU A 757 -11.26 -8.15 -23.73
N ASP A 758 -11.64 -9.19 -24.46
CA ASP A 758 -12.19 -10.40 -23.86
C ASP A 758 -11.05 -11.14 -23.12
N LYS A 759 -11.16 -11.32 -21.81
CA LYS A 759 -10.10 -11.96 -20.99
C LYS A 759 -10.68 -12.68 -19.79
N GLU A 760 -9.96 -13.69 -19.31
CA GLU A 760 -10.14 -14.15 -17.93
C GLU A 760 -9.39 -13.22 -16.98
N GLN A 761 -10.04 -12.84 -15.89
CA GLN A 761 -9.52 -11.92 -14.89
C GLN A 761 -9.74 -12.50 -13.49
N GLU A 762 -8.73 -12.36 -12.63
CA GLU A 762 -8.76 -12.81 -11.24
C GLU A 762 -9.40 -11.74 -10.35
N PHE A 763 -10.26 -12.17 -9.43
CA PHE A 763 -10.98 -11.33 -8.48
C PHE A 763 -10.89 -11.89 -7.07
N TRP A 764 -10.75 -10.99 -6.11
CA TRP A 764 -11.12 -11.27 -4.73
C TRP A 764 -12.62 -11.03 -4.56
N ILE A 765 -13.32 -12.05 -4.08
CA ILE A 765 -14.76 -12.02 -3.84
C ILE A 765 -15.03 -12.54 -2.43
N GLY A 766 -15.62 -11.74 -1.56
CA GLY A 766 -15.89 -12.09 -0.17
C GLY A 766 -17.28 -11.66 0.24
N PHE A 767 -17.88 -12.36 1.20
CA PHE A 767 -19.17 -11.98 1.80
C PHE A 767 -19.16 -12.09 3.33
N ASN A 768 -18.00 -12.42 3.85
CA ASN A 768 -17.68 -12.56 5.24
C ASN A 768 -16.15 -12.48 5.34
N ASN A 769 -15.63 -12.03 6.48
CA ASN A 769 -14.22 -12.12 6.81
C ASN A 769 -14.15 -12.71 8.23
N LEU A 770 -13.76 -13.98 8.38
CA LEU A 770 -13.80 -14.64 9.69
C LEU A 770 -12.78 -14.02 10.63
N SER A 771 -13.13 -13.80 11.89
CA SER A 771 -12.11 -13.38 12.84
C SER A 771 -11.15 -14.53 13.11
N ARG A 772 -9.87 -14.19 13.26
CA ARG A 772 -8.81 -15.13 13.64
C ARG A 772 -8.78 -15.42 15.15
N SER A 773 -9.58 -14.70 15.93
CA SER A 773 -9.72 -14.88 17.38
C SER A 773 -11.05 -15.51 17.80
N MET A 774 -11.95 -15.80 16.85
CA MET A 774 -13.23 -16.43 17.16
C MET A 774 -13.28 -17.87 16.66
N ASN A 775 -13.98 -18.74 17.38
CA ASN A 775 -14.34 -20.08 16.93
C ASN A 775 -15.57 -20.05 16.01
N THR A 776 -15.49 -19.24 14.95
CA THR A 776 -16.56 -19.12 13.95
C THR A 776 -16.69 -20.40 13.12
N ASP A 777 -17.93 -20.78 12.81
CA ASP A 777 -18.25 -21.89 11.90
C ASP A 777 -17.81 -21.56 10.47
N SER A 778 -17.31 -22.54 9.73
CA SER A 778 -17.00 -22.39 8.30
C SER A 778 -18.29 -22.27 7.47
N PRO A 779 -18.24 -21.62 6.30
CA PRO A 779 -19.40 -21.48 5.42
C PRO A 779 -20.03 -22.83 5.02
N ASN A 780 -21.35 -22.83 4.78
CA ASN A 780 -22.03 -24.02 4.27
C ASN A 780 -21.60 -24.34 2.84
N ALA A 781 -21.56 -25.64 2.49
CA ALA A 781 -21.31 -26.09 1.12
C ALA A 781 -22.22 -25.38 0.11
N GLY A 782 -21.65 -24.91 -1.00
CA GLY A 782 -22.40 -24.26 -2.07
C GLY A 782 -22.91 -22.85 -1.74
N THR A 783 -22.41 -22.21 -0.68
CA THR A 783 -22.78 -20.83 -0.30
C THR A 783 -21.56 -19.94 -0.12
N TRP A 784 -21.72 -18.63 -0.37
CA TRP A 784 -20.69 -17.63 -0.08
C TRP A 784 -20.58 -17.29 1.41
N ASN A 785 -21.72 -17.28 2.10
CA ASN A 785 -21.87 -17.01 3.52
C ASN A 785 -23.21 -17.58 4.03
N ASN A 786 -23.46 -17.46 5.33
CA ASN A 786 -24.70 -17.93 5.98
C ASN A 786 -25.92 -17.05 5.70
N LEU A 787 -25.81 -16.04 4.82
CA LEU A 787 -26.89 -15.14 4.46
C LEU A 787 -27.51 -15.46 3.09
N ASN A 788 -27.00 -16.43 2.31
CA ASN A 788 -27.41 -16.63 0.90
C ASN A 788 -27.12 -15.41 0.01
N SER A 789 -25.98 -14.76 0.22
CA SER A 789 -25.51 -13.69 -0.65
C SER A 789 -25.11 -14.24 -2.02
N LEU A 790 -25.33 -13.46 -3.09
CA LEU A 790 -25.09 -13.86 -4.47
C LEU A 790 -24.39 -12.75 -5.26
N VAL A 791 -23.63 -13.10 -6.28
CA VAL A 791 -23.01 -12.14 -7.21
C VAL A 791 -23.13 -12.62 -8.65
N TRP A 792 -23.39 -11.68 -9.56
CA TRP A 792 -23.45 -11.90 -10.99
C TRP A 792 -22.49 -10.98 -11.71
N VAL A 793 -21.87 -11.48 -12.78
CA VAL A 793 -21.15 -10.67 -13.76
C VAL A 793 -21.79 -10.91 -15.13
N ASN A 794 -22.20 -9.85 -15.82
CA ASN A 794 -22.93 -9.93 -17.11
C ASN A 794 -24.15 -10.86 -17.08
N ASN A 795 -24.92 -10.82 -15.99
CA ASN A 795 -26.07 -11.71 -15.71
C ASN A 795 -25.72 -13.19 -15.53
N GLN A 796 -24.44 -13.58 -15.55
CA GLN A 796 -23.99 -14.91 -15.19
C GLN A 796 -23.73 -14.98 -13.69
N LEU A 797 -24.35 -15.95 -13.01
CA LEU A 797 -24.12 -16.18 -11.58
C LEU A 797 -22.70 -16.72 -11.37
N ILE A 798 -21.98 -16.14 -10.41
CA ILE A 798 -20.66 -16.64 -10.01
C ILE A 798 -20.85 -17.60 -8.83
N SER A 799 -20.41 -18.85 -9.03
CA SER A 799 -20.50 -19.88 -7.99
C SER A 799 -19.58 -19.56 -6.81
N PRO A 800 -20.00 -19.87 -5.58
CA PRO A 800 -19.12 -19.86 -4.42
C PRO A 800 -17.92 -20.80 -4.59
N PRO A 801 -16.85 -20.63 -3.78
CA PRO A 801 -15.73 -21.55 -3.74
C PRO A 801 -16.17 -22.96 -3.34
N LEU A 802 -15.44 -23.95 -3.82
CA LEU A 802 -15.50 -25.31 -3.27
C LEU A 802 -14.65 -25.33 -1.99
N TRP A 803 -15.27 -24.94 -0.87
CA TRP A 803 -14.62 -24.93 0.44
C TRP A 803 -14.00 -26.29 0.76
N LYS A 804 -12.80 -26.29 1.32
CA LYS A 804 -12.15 -27.52 1.79
C LYS A 804 -12.86 -28.10 3.01
N HIS A 805 -13.29 -27.25 3.94
CA HIS A 805 -14.00 -27.65 5.18
C HIS A 805 -15.40 -27.02 5.29
N PRO A 806 -16.33 -27.32 4.36
CA PRO A 806 -17.67 -26.74 4.42
C PRO A 806 -18.43 -27.25 5.65
N ASN A 807 -19.30 -26.42 6.22
CA ASN A 807 -20.15 -26.74 7.37
C ASN A 807 -19.38 -27.12 8.67
N GLN A 808 -18.06 -26.88 8.72
CA GLN A 808 -17.23 -27.19 9.88
C GLN A 808 -17.65 -26.34 11.07
N LYS A 809 -17.87 -26.99 12.23
CA LYS A 809 -18.10 -26.29 13.49
C LYS A 809 -16.82 -25.62 13.97
N GLY A 810 -16.96 -24.39 14.45
CA GLY A 810 -15.82 -23.58 14.81
C GLY A 810 -15.01 -24.17 15.95
N ASN A 811 -13.70 -24.19 15.75
CA ASN A 811 -12.70 -24.73 16.68
C ASN A 811 -11.41 -23.94 16.52
N LEU A 812 -10.86 -23.38 17.60
CA LEU A 812 -9.61 -22.61 17.56
C LEU A 812 -8.37 -23.47 17.25
N GLU A 813 -8.45 -24.79 17.46
CA GLU A 813 -7.36 -25.72 17.17
C GLU A 813 -7.45 -26.34 15.75
N ILE A 814 -8.28 -25.76 14.88
CA ILE A 814 -8.29 -26.08 13.44
C ILE A 814 -7.88 -24.82 12.66
N PRO A 815 -6.78 -24.86 11.89
CA PRO A 815 -6.36 -23.72 11.07
C PRO A 815 -7.42 -23.35 10.01
N LEU A 816 -7.50 -22.06 9.69
CA LEU A 816 -8.17 -21.61 8.47
C LEU A 816 -7.30 -21.95 7.27
N ILE A 817 -7.92 -22.21 6.12
CA ILE A 817 -7.20 -22.65 4.92
C ILE A 817 -7.71 -22.02 3.63
N ASP A 818 -9.02 -21.76 3.51
CA ASP A 818 -9.60 -21.15 2.31
C ASP A 818 -10.84 -20.28 2.59
N GLU A 819 -11.24 -20.11 3.85
CA GLU A 819 -12.44 -19.39 4.26
C GLU A 819 -12.37 -17.87 3.98
N GLY A 820 -11.17 -17.29 4.01
CA GLY A 820 -10.90 -15.89 3.65
C GLY A 820 -10.50 -15.76 2.18
N TYR A 821 -10.95 -14.69 1.52
CA TYR A 821 -10.63 -14.50 0.10
C TYR A 821 -9.17 -14.09 -0.13
N GLU A 822 -8.52 -13.52 0.89
CA GLU A 822 -7.19 -12.92 0.83
C GLU A 822 -6.07 -13.95 0.89
N PHE A 823 -6.35 -15.16 1.39
CA PHE A 823 -5.40 -16.28 1.49
C PHE A 823 -5.85 -17.53 0.72
N ARG A 824 -6.94 -17.44 -0.05
CA ARG A 824 -7.39 -18.50 -0.96
C ARG A 824 -7.12 -18.12 -2.41
N GLU A 825 -7.23 -19.11 -3.30
CA GLU A 825 -7.14 -18.88 -4.74
C GLU A 825 -8.20 -17.87 -5.24
N PRO A 826 -7.78 -16.82 -5.99
CA PRO A 826 -8.71 -15.85 -6.56
C PRO A 826 -9.73 -16.48 -7.51
N THR A 827 -10.93 -15.91 -7.55
CA THR A 827 -11.98 -16.35 -8.47
C THR A 827 -11.72 -15.80 -9.88
N LYS A 828 -11.64 -16.68 -10.87
CA LYS A 828 -11.48 -16.31 -12.28
C LYS A 828 -12.84 -16.05 -12.92
N ILE A 829 -12.97 -14.89 -13.57
CA ILE A 829 -14.20 -14.48 -14.27
C ILE A 829 -13.84 -14.04 -15.69
N SER A 830 -14.59 -14.54 -16.67
CA SER A 830 -14.50 -14.09 -18.07
C SER A 830 -15.16 -12.71 -18.22
N LEU A 831 -14.35 -11.70 -18.53
CA LEU A 831 -14.79 -10.38 -18.91
C LEU A 831 -14.92 -10.28 -20.42
N LYS A 832 -15.95 -9.54 -20.85
CA LYS A 832 -16.13 -9.12 -22.25
C LYS A 832 -15.47 -7.76 -22.44
N LYS A 833 -14.97 -7.50 -23.64
CA LYS A 833 -14.53 -6.17 -24.05
C LYS A 833 -15.64 -5.14 -23.84
N GLY A 834 -15.28 -4.01 -23.24
CA GLY A 834 -16.18 -2.93 -22.84
C GLY A 834 -16.64 -3.04 -21.39
N TRP A 835 -17.82 -2.50 -21.11
CA TRP A 835 -18.40 -2.49 -19.76
C TRP A 835 -18.98 -3.86 -19.40
N ASN A 836 -18.58 -4.38 -18.23
CA ASN A 836 -19.10 -5.59 -17.62
C ASN A 836 -19.90 -5.20 -16.38
N MET A 837 -21.14 -5.65 -16.32
CA MET A 837 -22.03 -5.33 -15.21
C MET A 837 -21.80 -6.30 -14.05
N VAL A 838 -21.56 -5.79 -12.86
CA VAL A 838 -21.46 -6.58 -11.62
C VAL A 838 -22.65 -6.25 -10.73
N LYS A 839 -23.32 -7.28 -10.22
CA LYS A 839 -24.47 -7.14 -9.32
C LYS A 839 -24.31 -8.06 -8.13
N VAL A 840 -24.62 -7.57 -6.94
CA VAL A 840 -24.50 -8.30 -5.67
C VAL A 840 -25.83 -8.26 -4.93
N LYS A 841 -26.27 -9.40 -4.36
CA LYS A 841 -27.44 -9.53 -3.49
C LYS A 841 -26.97 -9.74 -2.06
N LEU A 842 -27.51 -8.96 -1.13
CA LEU A 842 -27.12 -8.89 0.28
C LEU A 842 -28.36 -8.97 1.16
N PRO A 843 -28.94 -10.16 1.36
CA PRO A 843 -30.08 -10.34 2.25
C PRO A 843 -29.63 -10.43 3.72
N VAL A 844 -30.51 -10.06 4.64
CA VAL A 844 -30.36 -10.28 6.08
C VAL A 844 -31.72 -10.56 6.69
N ALA A 845 -31.80 -11.56 7.56
CA ALA A 845 -33.01 -11.90 8.31
C ALA A 845 -32.95 -11.33 9.72
N SER A 846 -31.83 -11.51 10.42
CA SER A 846 -31.57 -10.94 11.74
C SER A 846 -30.12 -10.47 11.87
N PHE A 847 -29.88 -9.46 12.70
CA PHE A 847 -28.55 -9.04 13.12
C PHE A 847 -28.04 -9.77 14.37
N LYS A 848 -28.89 -10.61 14.98
CA LYS A 848 -28.48 -11.51 16.05
C LYS A 848 -27.78 -12.72 15.44
N GLY A 849 -26.47 -12.83 15.68
CA GLY A 849 -25.70 -14.01 15.32
C GLY A 849 -26.17 -15.26 16.08
N LEU A 850 -25.69 -16.43 15.66
CA LEU A 850 -25.97 -17.69 16.37
C LEU A 850 -25.53 -17.60 17.83
N ASN A 851 -24.36 -17.02 18.05
CA ASN A 851 -23.75 -16.71 19.33
C ASN A 851 -22.68 -15.60 19.12
N TRP A 852 -21.97 -15.21 20.18
CA TRP A 852 -20.94 -14.17 20.11
C TRP A 852 -19.74 -14.54 19.24
N GLN A 853 -19.50 -15.84 19.01
CA GLN A 853 -18.42 -16.38 18.17
C GLN A 853 -18.78 -16.38 16.67
N ASN A 854 -20.07 -16.22 16.36
CA ASN A 854 -20.62 -16.20 15.00
C ASN A 854 -21.42 -14.92 14.78
N PRO A 855 -20.79 -13.72 14.88
CA PRO A 855 -21.48 -12.47 14.67
C PRO A 855 -21.94 -12.34 13.21
N VAL A 856 -23.04 -11.63 13.00
CA VAL A 856 -23.50 -11.30 11.64
C VAL A 856 -22.63 -10.18 11.07
N LYS A 857 -21.66 -10.55 10.25
CA LYS A 857 -20.92 -9.62 9.40
C LYS A 857 -21.69 -9.41 8.09
N TRP A 858 -22.22 -8.20 7.88
CA TRP A 858 -22.99 -7.88 6.70
C TRP A 858 -22.19 -6.95 5.79
N MET A 859 -21.42 -7.57 4.90
CA MET A 859 -20.49 -6.91 3.99
C MET A 859 -20.32 -7.72 2.71
N PHE A 860 -19.64 -7.15 1.72
CA PHE A 860 -19.05 -7.91 0.63
C PHE A 860 -17.75 -7.29 0.15
N THR A 861 -16.94 -8.11 -0.50
CA THR A 861 -15.74 -7.72 -1.24
C THR A 861 -15.90 -8.16 -2.68
N PHE A 862 -15.61 -7.27 -3.62
CA PHE A 862 -15.47 -7.61 -5.03
C PHE A 862 -14.44 -6.65 -5.64
N VAL A 863 -13.24 -7.15 -5.91
CA VAL A 863 -12.15 -6.32 -6.45
C VAL A 863 -11.30 -7.10 -7.46
N GLU A 864 -10.92 -6.42 -8.53
CA GLU A 864 -10.05 -6.95 -9.58
C GLU A 864 -8.60 -7.03 -9.11
N LEU A 865 -7.96 -8.18 -9.27
CA LEU A 865 -6.53 -8.35 -9.05
C LEU A 865 -5.74 -7.97 -10.30
N ARG A 866 -5.31 -6.70 -10.35
CA ARG A 866 -4.48 -6.21 -11.44
C ARG A 866 -3.03 -6.68 -11.24
N LYS A 867 -2.49 -7.37 -12.24
CA LYS A 867 -1.11 -7.88 -12.26
C LYS A 867 -0.08 -6.81 -12.57
#